data_AF-A0A9P5UHV6-F1
#
_entry.id   AF-A0A9P5UHV6-F1
#
_cell.length_a   1.000
_cell.length_b   1.000
_cell.length_c   1.000
_cell.angle_alpha   90.00
_cell.angle_beta   90.00
_cell.angle_gamma   90.00
#
_symmetry.space_group_name_H-M   'P 1'
#
loop_
_entity.id
_entity.type
_entity.pdbx_description
1 polymer ?
#
loop_
_entity_poly.entity_id
_entity_poly.type
_entity_poly.pdbx_seq_one_letter_code
_entity_poly.pdbx_strand_id
1 'polypeptide(L)'
;MDKSNAILDQGAMTQQIAQKVLELQNQIRDRLILIESKTAAILTQQLELTEYPIPRLFIVLPEQPTKYDPGNWFRTKFRLHFICECGEHTKVTGSRLPNHLHLAKHEGYLIREPTAFFKKYGPFLLLMLELIKFGSNIAGHVVPTLASLRVIELVDSVKHTVESFTAMIDYSHDCIDTQLTKAQESSQGDFIDTDGPRTEMTQQDLANYLNNVEGLDGVELRQLGSFLKTSVEDQLLGNLYRMTTKDGHVKWVCRDHYRAGYLEAHTQRLRDVVKLAKGQFDEQLGKVKISLSSSFAAAEFYNAIHNAKGVIELIVCLNWECTRSDIKELENALKSSRVSILRLDLQQFPTSFTSNILSTLKRYEVFLRIRELRNMKSIHIVLRKGIVKLLSFPKRTASHLCKLSFELVPGTIGVKEFGTLTEMLGTNTHLTALDMKGNSIGFEGALALTLACKTNSTLTALNLESNSIGDNGARTLSESLRTNLTLTTLNLKSNSIGHNGAQALSEALKTNSTLTTLNLTNNSIGDNGAQALSVALRTNLALTTLIFESNSIGDNGAQALSEALKTNSTLTTLNLTSNSIGDYGAQALSEGLRTNLTLTILNLESNWIRDNGGLALSKALKVNSTLATLKLQGNSIGFEGILALILACKTNPTLTTLNLESNSIRGNGTQTLSDTFKNNSTLTTLNLKSNSIGDSGAHVLSEALKTNLTLTTLNLESNVIGNNGAQALSEAIKTNSTLTALNLRGNSIGFEGTLALILACKASSALATLNLENNSIRSNRAQTLSEAFKTDSTLTTLNLRYNLIGDNGAQALSEALKTNLTLTTLDLTYNSIGDNGAQVLSEALKTNLALTTLNLRDNSIGDKGAQSLSEALKINSALTTLVFCRNLIGSNGAQALSEALKTNSTLTTLGLCRSPIGSNGVQALSEALKTNSNLTTLDLRYNLIGDNGAQALSEALKTNSALTTLILERNSIGDNGAQTLSEALKTNLTLTTLGLNNNSIGDNGAQALSEALKINSALTILELGSNSIGEKGAQALSEALKSNLTLTTLDLRYNLIGDNGAQVLSEALKTNSTLSNLNLWDNSIGDNGAQALSEAFKTNLTLTNLDLRYNLIRDNGAQALSGALKASSTVVALNLERNLTGDNGAQVLYKAFKANWTTSALNLQRSSIGDNGAQVLSEVLKTNSTLTSLN
;
A
#
# COMPACT_ATOMS: atom_id res chain seq x y z
N MET A 1 61.15 -71.03 22.44
CA MET A 1 60.07 -70.59 23.36
C MET A 1 59.87 -69.06 23.37
N ASP A 2 60.43 -68.30 22.42
CA ASP A 2 60.37 -66.82 22.43
C ASP A 2 59.27 -66.15 21.58
N LYS A 3 58.38 -66.92 20.93
CA LYS A 3 57.25 -66.35 20.16
C LYS A 3 55.91 -66.36 20.89
N SER A 4 55.78 -67.07 22.01
CA SER A 4 54.53 -67.13 22.78
C SER A 4 54.42 -66.03 23.85
N ASN A 5 55.54 -65.51 24.37
CA ASN A 5 55.48 -64.43 25.37
C ASN A 5 55.25 -63.04 24.75
N ALA A 6 55.71 -62.78 23.51
CA ALA A 6 55.47 -61.50 22.84
C ALA A 6 54.00 -61.28 22.41
N ILE A 7 53.26 -62.37 22.13
CA ILE A 7 51.85 -62.29 21.74
C ILE A 7 50.94 -62.09 22.96
N LEU A 8 51.35 -62.61 24.14
CA LEU A 8 50.62 -62.39 25.39
C LEU A 8 50.80 -60.95 25.91
N ASP A 9 51.97 -60.33 25.74
CA ASP A 9 52.20 -58.93 26.13
C ASP A 9 51.50 -57.91 25.20
N GLN A 10 51.45 -58.17 23.89
CA GLN A 10 50.67 -57.32 22.96
C GLN A 10 49.17 -57.42 23.22
N GLY A 11 48.66 -58.60 23.56
CA GLY A 11 47.25 -58.79 23.94
C GLY A 11 46.89 -58.03 25.23
N ALA A 12 47.76 -58.07 26.23
CA ALA A 12 47.56 -57.36 27.50
C ALA A 12 47.65 -55.82 27.32
N MET A 13 48.60 -55.32 26.53
CA MET A 13 48.75 -53.88 26.27
C MET A 13 47.60 -53.31 25.41
N THR A 14 47.10 -54.09 24.44
CA THR A 14 45.96 -53.68 23.61
C THR A 14 44.65 -53.70 24.41
N GLN A 15 44.47 -54.67 25.32
CA GLN A 15 43.35 -54.64 26.27
C GLN A 15 43.45 -53.47 27.26
N GLN A 16 44.65 -53.15 27.77
CA GLN A 16 44.85 -51.98 28.64
C GLN A 16 44.54 -50.66 27.94
N ILE A 17 44.95 -50.49 26.68
CA ILE A 17 44.65 -49.28 25.89
C ILE A 17 43.16 -49.21 25.55
N ALA A 18 42.54 -50.32 25.15
CA ALA A 18 41.09 -50.36 24.85
C ALA A 18 40.25 -50.06 26.10
N GLN A 19 40.67 -50.56 27.27
CA GLN A 19 39.99 -50.31 28.53
C GLN A 19 40.16 -48.86 29.00
N LYS A 20 41.34 -48.26 28.79
CA LYS A 20 41.61 -46.86 29.09
C LYS A 20 40.90 -45.89 28.14
N VAL A 21 40.75 -46.25 26.87
CA VAL A 21 39.94 -45.51 25.89
C VAL A 21 38.46 -45.58 26.25
N LEU A 22 37.96 -46.74 26.70
CA LEU A 22 36.59 -46.88 27.15
C LEU A 22 36.32 -46.10 28.44
N GLU A 23 37.27 -46.08 29.39
CA GLU A 23 37.22 -45.22 30.57
C GLU A 23 37.18 -43.73 30.19
N LEU A 24 38.06 -43.29 29.28
CA LEU A 24 38.07 -41.91 28.77
C LEU A 24 36.75 -41.55 28.05
N GLN A 25 36.20 -42.47 27.25
CA GLN A 25 34.92 -42.26 26.58
C GLN A 25 33.75 -42.17 27.56
N ASN A 26 33.73 -43.01 28.60
CA ASN A 26 32.71 -42.95 29.64
C ASN A 26 32.86 -41.68 30.49
N GLN A 27 34.09 -41.27 30.84
CA GLN A 27 34.35 -40.00 31.52
C GLN A 27 33.91 -38.78 30.70
N ILE A 28 34.14 -38.79 29.38
CA ILE A 28 33.67 -37.73 28.47
C ILE A 28 32.14 -37.73 28.39
N ARG A 29 31.51 -38.90 28.33
CA ARG A 29 30.05 -39.04 28.30
C ARG A 29 29.40 -38.55 29.59
N ASP A 30 29.93 -38.93 30.75
CA ASP A 30 29.40 -38.52 32.04
C ASP A 30 29.58 -37.00 32.25
N ARG A 31 30.70 -36.43 31.78
CA ARG A 31 30.90 -34.97 31.72
C ARG A 31 29.89 -34.27 30.80
N LEU A 32 29.60 -34.83 29.62
CA LEU A 32 28.60 -34.29 28.69
C LEU A 32 27.20 -34.29 29.31
N ILE A 33 26.81 -35.37 29.98
CA ILE A 33 25.52 -35.46 30.67
C ILE A 33 25.45 -34.44 31.83
N LEU A 34 26.52 -34.28 32.61
CA LEU A 34 26.58 -33.29 33.67
C LEU A 34 26.45 -31.86 33.14
N ILE A 35 27.21 -31.53 32.07
CA ILE A 35 27.19 -30.22 31.40
C ILE A 35 25.81 -29.94 30.76
N GLU A 36 25.22 -30.91 30.07
CA GLU A 36 23.87 -30.78 29.48
C GLU A 36 22.81 -30.58 30.57
N SER A 37 22.88 -31.32 31.68
CA SER A 37 21.93 -31.16 32.80
C SER A 37 22.03 -29.78 33.47
N LYS A 38 23.25 -29.27 33.69
CA LYS A 38 23.46 -27.94 34.29
C LYS A 38 23.13 -26.80 33.31
N THR A 39 23.37 -27.00 32.01
CA THR A 39 22.96 -26.05 30.95
C THR A 39 21.45 -25.96 30.84
N ALA A 40 20.77 -27.10 30.86
CA ALA A 40 19.32 -27.15 30.91
C ALA A 40 18.79 -26.42 32.14
N ALA A 41 19.34 -26.69 33.34
CA ALA A 41 18.95 -25.99 34.57
C ALA A 41 19.10 -24.46 34.49
N ILE A 42 20.20 -23.93 33.92
CA ILE A 42 20.41 -22.48 33.74
C ILE A 42 19.38 -21.88 32.76
N LEU A 43 19.06 -22.59 31.69
CA LEU A 43 18.12 -22.12 30.65
C LEU A 43 16.65 -22.28 31.08
N THR A 44 16.33 -23.26 31.93
CA THR A 44 14.96 -23.60 32.37
C THR A 44 14.60 -23.11 33.77
N GLN A 45 15.40 -22.26 34.43
CA GLN A 45 14.99 -21.57 35.65
C GLN A 45 13.72 -20.74 35.40
N GLN A 46 12.55 -21.36 35.65
CA GLN A 46 11.23 -20.84 35.30
C GLN A 46 10.62 -19.92 36.37
N LEU A 47 11.14 -19.93 37.60
CA LEU A 47 10.33 -19.56 38.77
C LEU A 47 10.59 -18.20 39.43
N GLU A 48 11.55 -17.38 38.99
CA GLU A 48 11.73 -16.03 39.59
C GLU A 48 11.97 -14.86 38.60
N LEU A 49 11.90 -15.07 37.28
CA LEU A 49 12.34 -14.06 36.30
C LEU A 49 11.33 -12.94 35.98
N THR A 50 10.22 -12.81 36.70
CA THR A 50 9.33 -11.65 36.58
C THR A 50 9.96 -10.36 37.14
N GLU A 51 10.89 -10.47 38.10
CA GLU A 51 11.43 -9.34 38.89
C GLU A 51 12.87 -8.89 38.58
N TYR A 52 13.62 -9.54 37.68
CA TYR A 52 15.06 -9.26 37.49
C TYR A 52 15.35 -8.30 36.31
N PRO A 53 16.07 -7.17 36.52
CA PRO A 53 16.37 -6.19 35.48
C PRO A 53 17.72 -6.39 34.75
N ILE A 54 18.48 -7.46 35.05
CA ILE A 54 19.85 -7.67 34.52
C ILE A 54 19.93 -9.00 33.73
N PRO A 55 20.59 -9.04 32.55
CA PRO A 55 20.75 -10.26 31.76
C PRO A 55 21.55 -11.35 32.48
N ARG A 56 21.12 -12.62 32.33
CA ARG A 56 21.72 -13.78 33.03
C ARG A 56 22.95 -14.39 32.37
N LEU A 57 23.11 -14.24 31.06
CA LEU A 57 24.26 -14.79 30.33
C LEU A 57 25.33 -13.71 30.14
N PHE A 58 26.50 -13.92 30.75
CA PHE A 58 27.65 -13.02 30.62
C PHE A 58 28.98 -13.76 30.74
N ILE A 59 30.03 -13.16 30.17
CA ILE A 59 31.42 -13.58 30.30
C ILE A 59 32.31 -12.39 30.66
N VAL A 60 33.52 -12.65 31.13
CA VAL A 60 34.51 -11.62 31.44
C VAL A 60 35.74 -11.82 30.58
N LEU A 61 36.19 -10.75 29.93
CA LEU A 61 37.34 -10.76 29.02
C LEU A 61 38.36 -9.69 29.43
N PRO A 62 39.68 -9.92 29.19
CA PRO A 62 40.71 -8.91 29.44
C PRO A 62 40.67 -7.78 28.39
N GLU A 63 40.93 -6.54 28.83
CA GLU A 63 40.93 -5.34 27.96
C GLU A 63 42.09 -5.32 26.95
N GLN A 64 43.23 -5.97 27.26
CA GLN A 64 44.37 -6.14 26.34
C GLN A 64 44.96 -7.56 26.47
N PRO A 65 44.64 -8.49 25.55
CA PRO A 65 45.10 -9.89 25.61
C PRO A 65 46.62 -10.06 25.42
N THR A 66 47.31 -9.07 24.85
CA THR A 66 48.69 -9.19 24.35
C THR A 66 49.78 -8.80 25.36
N LYS A 67 49.44 -8.52 26.62
CA LYS A 67 50.41 -8.21 27.70
C LYS A 67 50.24 -9.19 28.85
N TYR A 68 50.96 -10.31 28.79
CA TYR A 68 50.96 -11.35 29.83
C TYR A 68 52.04 -11.07 30.88
N ASP A 69 51.63 -10.85 32.14
CA ASP A 69 52.50 -10.88 33.33
C ASP A 69 51.82 -11.76 34.41
N PRO A 70 52.27 -13.01 34.61
CA PRO A 70 51.67 -13.95 35.57
C PRO A 70 51.88 -13.55 37.04
N GLY A 71 52.75 -12.57 37.32
CA GLY A 71 53.09 -12.15 38.67
C GLY A 71 52.18 -11.06 39.27
N ASN A 72 51.40 -10.32 38.47
CA ASN A 72 50.75 -9.09 38.97
C ASN A 72 49.36 -8.81 38.37
N TRP A 73 48.40 -9.63 38.80
CA TRP A 73 47.01 -9.69 38.29
C TRP A 73 46.24 -8.35 38.33
N PHE A 74 46.51 -7.45 39.28
CA PHE A 74 45.76 -6.20 39.46
C PHE A 74 46.04 -5.12 38.40
N ARG A 75 47.01 -5.31 37.50
CA ARG A 75 47.26 -4.40 36.37
C ARG A 75 46.41 -4.70 35.13
N THR A 76 45.87 -5.91 35.01
CA THR A 76 45.03 -6.29 33.86
C THR A 76 43.58 -5.90 34.13
N LYS A 77 43.05 -4.97 33.32
CA LYS A 77 41.65 -4.56 33.42
C LYS A 77 40.75 -5.59 32.74
N PHE A 78 39.74 -6.07 33.46
CA PHE A 78 38.73 -6.99 32.95
C PHE A 78 37.42 -6.25 32.67
N ARG A 79 36.73 -6.66 31.61
CA ARG A 79 35.41 -6.14 31.23
C ARG A 79 34.39 -7.27 31.12
N LEU A 80 33.22 -7.05 31.69
CA LEU A 80 32.08 -7.96 31.62
C LEU A 80 31.27 -7.69 30.35
N HIS A 81 31.01 -8.74 29.56
CA HIS A 81 30.20 -8.69 28.36
C HIS A 81 28.99 -9.61 28.47
N PHE A 82 27.82 -9.13 28.03
CA PHE A 82 26.58 -9.91 28.03
C PHE A 82 26.38 -10.66 26.72
N ILE A 83 25.69 -11.79 26.79
CA ILE A 83 25.37 -12.66 25.66
C ILE A 83 23.88 -12.55 25.32
N CYS A 84 23.57 -12.46 24.03
CA CYS A 84 22.22 -12.41 23.47
C CYS A 84 21.59 -13.80 23.40
N GLU A 85 20.39 -13.96 23.98
CA GLU A 85 19.59 -15.20 23.98
C GLU A 85 18.70 -15.33 22.72
N CYS A 86 19.28 -15.25 21.52
CA CYS A 86 18.51 -15.37 20.27
C CYS A 86 18.18 -16.83 19.88
N GLY A 87 17.03 -17.04 19.22
CA GLY A 87 16.55 -18.37 18.81
C GLY A 87 15.46 -18.31 17.74
N GLU A 88 14.68 -19.39 17.55
CA GLU A 88 13.62 -19.49 16.52
C GLU A 88 12.65 -18.28 16.47
N HIS A 89 12.39 -17.66 17.60
CA HIS A 89 11.50 -16.51 17.78
C HIS A 89 12.09 -15.16 17.32
N THR A 90 13.34 -15.13 16.86
CA THR A 90 14.04 -13.96 16.27
C THR A 90 14.67 -14.27 14.91
N LYS A 91 14.30 -15.39 14.27
CA LYS A 91 14.92 -15.86 13.01
C LYS A 91 14.70 -14.86 11.87
N VAL A 92 15.79 -14.37 11.27
CA VAL A 92 15.79 -13.82 9.92
C VAL A 92 15.93 -15.00 8.95
N THR A 93 15.11 -15.03 7.90
CA THR A 93 15.01 -16.13 6.93
C THR A 93 16.36 -16.45 6.28
N GLY A 94 16.92 -17.65 6.55
CA GLY A 94 18.13 -18.16 5.89
C GLY A 94 19.06 -19.04 6.73
N SER A 95 18.95 -19.07 8.07
CA SER A 95 19.86 -19.88 8.91
C SER A 95 19.31 -21.28 9.24
N ARG A 96 20.13 -22.33 9.04
CA ARG A 96 19.77 -23.75 9.15
C ARG A 96 19.87 -24.37 10.57
N LEU A 97 20.03 -23.57 11.64
CA LEU A 97 20.10 -24.11 13.02
C LEU A 97 19.16 -23.38 14.00
N PRO A 98 18.63 -24.06 15.05
CA PRO A 98 17.48 -23.57 15.83
C PRO A 98 17.81 -22.49 16.88
N ASN A 99 19.05 -22.43 17.40
CA ASN A 99 19.47 -21.51 18.47
C ASN A 99 20.90 -21.00 18.20
N HIS A 100 21.13 -19.68 18.29
CA HIS A 100 22.45 -19.04 18.13
C HIS A 100 22.72 -18.19 19.38
N LEU A 101 23.91 -18.24 19.99
CA LEU A 101 24.30 -17.34 21.09
C LEU A 101 25.44 -16.44 20.59
N HIS A 102 25.35 -15.13 20.80
CA HIS A 102 26.41 -14.18 20.42
C HIS A 102 26.57 -13.06 21.45
N LEU A 103 27.75 -12.48 21.53
CA LEU A 103 28.03 -11.31 22.37
C LEU A 103 27.19 -10.11 21.92
N ALA A 104 26.44 -9.52 22.83
CA ALA A 104 25.69 -8.31 22.55
C ALA A 104 26.68 -7.17 22.22
N LYS A 105 26.35 -6.35 21.21
CA LYS A 105 27.22 -5.23 20.80
C LYS A 105 27.23 -4.13 21.87
N HIS A 106 28.21 -4.20 22.78
CA HIS A 106 28.54 -3.15 23.75
C HIS A 106 30.03 -3.23 24.16
N GLU A 107 30.58 -2.13 24.66
CA GLU A 107 32.03 -1.99 24.97
C GLU A 107 32.52 -2.79 26.20
N GLY A 108 31.66 -3.62 26.80
CA GLY A 108 31.95 -4.29 28.07
C GLY A 108 31.92 -3.34 29.28
N TYR A 109 31.58 -3.87 30.44
CA TYR A 109 31.48 -3.11 31.69
C TYR A 109 32.71 -3.32 32.56
N LEU A 110 33.31 -2.23 33.03
CA LEU A 110 34.41 -2.29 34.01
C LEU A 110 33.89 -2.80 35.36
N ILE A 111 34.62 -3.75 35.95
CA ILE A 111 34.31 -4.34 37.25
C ILE A 111 34.95 -3.47 38.35
N ARG A 112 34.13 -2.94 39.27
CA ARG A 112 34.56 -2.01 40.34
C ARG A 112 35.41 -2.68 41.43
N GLU A 113 35.02 -3.89 41.83
CA GLU A 113 35.68 -4.68 42.88
C GLU A 113 35.99 -6.10 42.36
N PRO A 114 37.05 -6.27 41.54
CA PRO A 114 37.34 -7.54 40.88
C PRO A 114 37.44 -8.71 41.85
N THR A 115 38.13 -8.57 42.97
CA THR A 115 38.33 -9.66 43.94
C THR A 115 37.02 -10.17 44.55
N ALA A 116 36.12 -9.27 44.96
CA ALA A 116 34.82 -9.63 45.53
C ALA A 116 33.88 -10.21 44.45
N PHE A 117 33.94 -9.66 43.24
CA PHE A 117 33.19 -10.14 42.09
C PHE A 117 33.58 -11.58 41.71
N PHE A 118 34.88 -11.88 41.57
CA PHE A 118 35.34 -13.23 41.21
C PHE A 118 35.16 -14.24 42.35
N LYS A 119 35.22 -13.82 43.62
CA LYS A 119 34.85 -14.70 44.75
C LYS A 119 33.38 -15.12 44.71
N LYS A 120 32.48 -14.22 44.28
CA LYS A 120 31.03 -14.46 44.23
C LYS A 120 30.55 -15.12 42.93
N TYR A 121 31.10 -14.73 41.78
CA TYR A 121 30.65 -15.19 40.45
C TYR A 121 31.69 -16.01 39.68
N GLY A 122 32.89 -16.22 40.22
CA GLY A 122 33.96 -17.01 39.59
C GLY A 122 33.58 -18.44 39.22
N PRO A 123 32.92 -19.22 40.10
CA PRO A 123 32.44 -20.56 39.76
C PRO A 123 31.42 -20.58 38.61
N PHE A 124 30.53 -19.58 38.54
CA PHE A 124 29.59 -19.41 37.44
C PHE A 124 30.30 -19.06 36.11
N LEU A 125 31.32 -18.21 36.17
CA LEU A 125 32.12 -17.82 35.00
C LEU A 125 32.98 -18.98 34.47
N LEU A 126 33.55 -19.81 35.34
CA LEU A 126 34.29 -21.01 34.92
C LEU A 126 33.37 -21.99 34.20
N LEU A 127 32.17 -22.25 34.74
CA LEU A 127 31.18 -23.11 34.07
C LEU A 127 30.81 -22.57 32.67
N MET A 128 30.59 -21.25 32.55
CA MET A 128 30.29 -20.60 31.26
C MET A 128 31.46 -20.64 30.28
N LEU A 129 32.72 -20.52 30.74
CA LEU A 129 33.91 -20.61 29.91
C LEU A 129 34.21 -22.06 29.49
N GLU A 130 34.03 -23.04 30.37
CA GLU A 130 34.12 -24.47 30.05
C GLU A 130 33.09 -24.88 29.00
N LEU A 131 31.85 -24.38 29.11
CA LEU A 131 30.80 -24.58 28.11
C LEU A 131 31.23 -24.10 26.71
N ILE A 132 31.84 -22.92 26.63
CA ILE A 132 32.30 -22.32 25.37
C ILE A 132 33.53 -23.08 24.82
N LYS A 133 34.46 -23.49 25.70
CA LYS A 133 35.71 -24.19 25.34
C LYS A 133 35.50 -25.65 24.88
N PHE A 134 34.61 -26.41 25.52
CA PHE A 134 34.33 -27.78 25.11
C PHE A 134 33.50 -27.87 23.83
N GLY A 135 32.55 -26.96 23.61
CA GLY A 135 31.77 -26.91 22.37
C GLY A 135 32.60 -26.52 21.13
N SER A 136 33.80 -25.96 21.32
CA SER A 136 34.74 -25.64 20.23
C SER A 136 35.73 -26.77 19.92
N ASN A 137 36.15 -27.59 20.90
CA ASN A 137 37.09 -28.71 20.70
C ASN A 137 36.43 -30.01 20.18
N ILE A 138 35.12 -30.20 20.34
CA ILE A 138 34.37 -31.41 19.91
C ILE A 138 33.83 -31.29 18.46
N ALA A 139 34.32 -30.33 17.66
CA ALA A 139 33.86 -30.11 16.28
C ALA A 139 34.11 -31.30 15.32
N GLY A 140 34.84 -32.35 15.73
CA GLY A 140 35.01 -33.57 14.97
C GLY A 140 33.84 -34.55 15.05
N HIS A 141 33.25 -34.77 16.23
CA HIS A 141 32.18 -35.76 16.41
C HIS A 141 31.29 -35.38 17.60
N VAL A 142 30.05 -34.94 17.29
CA VAL A 142 28.88 -34.80 18.18
C VAL A 142 28.87 -33.57 19.12
N VAL A 143 28.31 -32.45 18.63
CA VAL A 143 27.27 -31.54 19.20
C VAL A 143 27.28 -30.23 18.35
N PRO A 144 26.22 -29.85 17.60
CA PRO A 144 26.32 -28.84 16.53
C PRO A 144 26.23 -27.35 16.94
N THR A 145 26.24 -26.98 18.21
CA THR A 145 25.84 -25.61 18.62
C THR A 145 26.95 -24.56 18.67
N LEU A 146 28.23 -24.95 18.58
CA LEU A 146 29.37 -24.00 18.66
C LEU A 146 30.36 -24.10 17.48
N ALA A 147 30.25 -25.15 16.65
CA ALA A 147 31.13 -25.36 15.49
C ALA A 147 30.72 -24.58 14.23
N SER A 148 29.60 -23.84 14.24
CA SER A 148 29.07 -23.16 13.04
C SER A 148 29.58 -21.72 12.85
N LEU A 149 30.80 -21.42 13.28
CA LEU A 149 31.55 -20.29 12.75
C LEU A 149 32.24 -20.75 11.44
N ARG A 150 31.48 -20.77 10.35
CA ARG A 150 32.07 -20.71 9.00
C ARG A 150 31.40 -19.62 8.18
N VAL A 151 31.96 -18.42 8.34
CA VAL A 151 32.10 -17.46 7.25
C VAL A 151 33.02 -18.13 6.22
N ILE A 152 32.50 -18.43 5.04
CA ILE A 152 33.33 -18.83 3.90
C ILE A 152 33.74 -17.55 3.22
N GLU A 153 34.95 -17.07 3.54
CA GLU A 153 35.93 -16.38 2.68
C GLU A 153 37.10 -15.89 3.57
N LEU A 154 38.35 -16.12 3.12
CA LEU A 154 39.65 -15.96 3.82
C LEU A 154 40.08 -17.08 4.80
N VAL A 155 40.80 -18.06 4.27
CA VAL A 155 41.35 -19.20 5.02
C VAL A 155 42.61 -18.89 5.86
N ASP A 156 43.33 -17.79 5.64
CA ASP A 156 44.58 -17.54 6.40
C ASP A 156 44.47 -16.51 7.54
N SER A 157 43.41 -15.69 7.59
CA SER A 157 43.24 -14.69 8.67
C SER A 157 42.51 -15.24 9.90
N VAL A 158 41.63 -16.24 9.73
CA VAL A 158 40.76 -16.76 10.80
C VAL A 158 41.50 -17.72 11.74
N LYS A 159 42.53 -18.42 11.26
CA LYS A 159 43.35 -19.30 12.11
C LYS A 159 43.95 -18.51 13.28
N HIS A 160 44.41 -17.30 13.00
CA HIS A 160 44.98 -16.40 13.99
C HIS A 160 43.94 -15.83 14.97
N THR A 161 42.69 -15.61 14.53
CA THR A 161 41.60 -15.10 15.38
C THR A 161 41.00 -16.16 16.29
N VAL A 162 40.85 -17.40 15.81
CA VAL A 162 40.36 -18.54 16.61
C VAL A 162 41.41 -18.97 17.63
N GLU A 163 42.70 -19.00 17.26
CA GLU A 163 43.79 -19.23 18.21
C GLU A 163 43.87 -18.08 19.25
N SER A 164 43.69 -16.83 18.84
CA SER A 164 43.67 -15.67 19.75
C SER A 164 42.46 -15.68 20.72
N PHE A 165 41.28 -16.11 20.26
CA PHE A 165 40.08 -16.20 21.10
C PHE A 165 40.11 -17.40 22.05
N THR A 166 40.62 -18.55 21.60
CA THR A 166 40.84 -19.73 22.46
C THR A 166 41.90 -19.42 23.52
N ALA A 167 43.00 -18.76 23.15
CA ALA A 167 44.01 -18.29 24.10
C ALA A 167 43.46 -17.24 25.10
N MET A 168 42.53 -16.37 24.69
CA MET A 168 41.84 -15.44 25.60
C MET A 168 40.92 -16.14 26.61
N ILE A 169 40.24 -17.21 26.19
CA ILE A 169 39.41 -18.05 27.06
C ILE A 169 40.30 -18.83 28.02
N ASP A 170 41.40 -19.41 27.54
CA ASP A 170 42.38 -20.12 28.36
C ASP A 170 43.02 -19.20 29.40
N TYR A 171 43.40 -17.97 29.02
CA TYR A 171 43.88 -16.93 29.93
C TYR A 171 42.86 -16.57 31.01
N SER A 172 41.58 -16.43 30.63
CA SER A 172 40.51 -16.08 31.57
C SER A 172 40.20 -17.25 32.52
N HIS A 173 40.29 -18.49 32.03
CA HIS A 173 40.12 -19.71 32.81
C HIS A 173 41.23 -19.87 33.87
N ASP A 174 42.49 -19.81 33.44
CA ASP A 174 43.68 -19.98 34.29
C ASP A 174 43.76 -18.89 35.39
N CYS A 175 43.37 -17.67 35.04
CA CYS A 175 43.33 -16.53 35.96
C CYS A 175 42.25 -16.68 37.05
N ILE A 176 41.06 -17.18 36.69
CA ILE A 176 39.96 -17.39 37.65
C ILE A 176 40.25 -18.60 38.55
N ASP A 177 40.82 -19.67 38.01
CA ASP A 177 41.19 -20.88 38.75
C ASP A 177 42.24 -20.56 39.83
N THR A 178 43.30 -19.84 39.46
CA THR A 178 44.36 -19.40 40.39
C THR A 178 43.84 -18.52 41.54
N GLN A 179 42.78 -17.73 41.32
CA GLN A 179 42.16 -16.90 42.36
C GLN A 179 41.25 -17.71 43.30
N LEU A 180 40.60 -18.77 42.81
CA LEU A 180 39.81 -19.67 43.64
C LEU A 180 40.71 -20.49 44.56
N THR A 181 41.86 -20.97 44.07
CA THR A 181 42.86 -21.69 44.89
C THR A 181 43.41 -20.79 46.01
N LYS A 182 43.78 -19.54 45.69
CA LYS A 182 44.26 -18.56 46.70
C LYS A 182 43.16 -18.11 47.69
N ALA A 183 41.90 -18.10 47.27
CA ALA A 183 40.77 -17.80 48.15
C ALA A 183 40.45 -18.94 49.13
N GLN A 184 40.86 -20.18 48.83
CA GLN A 184 40.76 -21.33 49.74
C GLN A 184 41.94 -21.40 50.72
N GLU A 185 43.15 -21.04 50.27
CA GLU A 185 44.37 -21.01 51.09
C GLU A 185 44.38 -19.89 52.17
N SER A 186 43.45 -18.93 52.12
CA SER A 186 43.36 -17.83 53.09
C SER A 186 42.45 -18.12 54.30
N SER A 187 41.99 -19.37 54.48
CA SER A 187 41.14 -19.78 55.61
C SER A 187 41.85 -20.56 56.73
N GLN A 188 43.12 -20.95 56.58
CA GLN A 188 43.92 -21.55 57.66
C GLN A 188 45.38 -21.11 57.53
N GLY A 189 45.90 -20.46 58.57
CA GLY A 189 47.32 -20.14 58.67
C GLY A 189 48.15 -21.37 59.00
N ASP A 190 49.23 -21.60 58.27
CA ASP A 190 50.62 -21.44 58.74
C ASP A 190 51.58 -21.82 57.61
N PHE A 191 52.69 -21.09 57.50
CA PHE A 191 53.77 -21.33 56.55
C PHE A 191 54.52 -22.62 56.87
N ILE A 192 54.62 -23.55 55.91
CA ILE A 192 55.81 -24.38 55.71
C ILE A 192 56.14 -24.44 54.22
N ASP A 193 57.38 -24.07 53.94
CA ASP A 193 58.08 -24.08 52.67
C ASP A 193 58.57 -25.51 52.36
N THR A 194 58.07 -26.13 51.29
CA THR A 194 58.75 -27.23 50.60
C THR A 194 58.46 -27.17 49.10
N ASP A 195 59.48 -26.80 48.34
CA ASP A 195 59.60 -26.96 46.89
C ASP A 195 59.21 -28.39 46.44
N GLY A 196 58.17 -28.48 45.63
CA GLY A 196 57.75 -29.68 44.89
C GLY A 196 56.79 -29.29 43.76
N PRO A 197 56.79 -30.00 42.62
CA PRO A 197 55.95 -29.64 41.49
C PRO A 197 54.48 -29.73 41.91
N ARG A 198 53.75 -28.61 41.76
CA ARG A 198 52.31 -28.52 42.03
C ARG A 198 51.60 -29.63 41.26
N THR A 199 50.94 -30.50 41.99
CA THR A 199 50.15 -31.61 41.47
C THR A 199 48.95 -31.02 40.73
N GLU A 200 48.79 -31.38 39.45
CA GLU A 200 47.60 -31.03 38.67
C GLU A 200 46.35 -31.47 39.43
N MET A 201 45.37 -30.55 39.54
CA MET A 201 44.08 -30.81 40.17
C MET A 201 43.43 -32.00 39.47
N THR A 202 43.16 -33.10 40.19
CA THR A 202 42.71 -34.33 39.53
C THR A 202 41.28 -34.16 39.00
N GLN A 203 40.92 -34.92 37.95
CA GLN A 203 39.55 -34.86 37.38
C GLN A 203 38.46 -35.18 38.43
N GLN A 204 38.79 -35.95 39.46
CA GLN A 204 37.91 -36.25 40.58
C GLN A 204 37.71 -35.03 41.49
N ASP A 205 38.74 -34.19 41.66
CA ASP A 205 38.68 -32.97 42.46
C ASP A 205 37.81 -31.90 41.79
N LEU A 206 37.91 -31.74 40.46
CA LEU A 206 37.04 -30.83 39.70
C LEU A 206 35.58 -31.33 39.68
N ALA A 207 35.36 -32.64 39.58
CA ALA A 207 34.02 -33.24 39.64
C ALA A 207 33.40 -33.10 41.04
N ASN A 208 34.18 -33.29 42.10
CA ASN A 208 33.75 -33.04 43.47
C ASN A 208 33.51 -31.55 43.74
N TYR A 209 34.31 -30.65 43.16
CA TYR A 209 34.12 -29.20 43.25
C TYR A 209 32.83 -28.76 42.56
N LEU A 210 32.54 -29.28 41.35
CA LEU A 210 31.30 -29.04 40.61
C LEU A 210 30.07 -29.69 41.26
N ASN A 211 30.23 -30.81 41.97
CA ASN A 211 29.17 -31.46 42.74
C ASN A 211 28.90 -30.76 44.09
N ASN A 212 29.92 -30.16 44.71
CA ASN A 212 29.81 -29.43 45.98
C ASN A 212 29.40 -27.95 45.81
N VAL A 213 29.19 -27.47 44.59
CA VAL A 213 28.40 -26.24 44.39
C VAL A 213 26.94 -26.60 44.65
N GLU A 214 26.54 -26.61 45.92
CA GLU A 214 25.15 -26.64 46.34
C GLU A 214 24.38 -25.54 45.59
N GLY A 215 23.50 -25.96 44.69
CA GLY A 215 22.46 -25.13 44.09
C GLY A 215 22.93 -23.91 43.28
N LEU A 216 22.85 -24.02 41.95
CA LEU A 216 22.57 -22.84 41.11
C LEU A 216 21.18 -22.22 41.41
N ASP A 217 20.44 -22.78 42.37
CA ASP A 217 19.21 -22.24 42.96
C ASP A 217 19.40 -20.96 43.79
N GLY A 218 20.62 -20.41 43.90
CA GLY A 218 20.89 -19.25 44.77
C GLY A 218 21.89 -18.20 44.29
N VAL A 219 22.35 -18.19 43.03
CA VAL A 219 23.23 -17.08 42.56
C VAL A 219 22.39 -15.81 42.41
N GLU A 220 22.46 -14.94 43.42
CA GLU A 220 21.66 -13.73 43.50
C GLU A 220 22.14 -12.64 42.49
N LEU A 221 21.74 -12.78 41.22
CA LEU A 221 22.09 -11.88 40.12
C LEU A 221 21.61 -10.43 40.32
N ARG A 222 20.73 -10.16 41.31
CA ARG A 222 20.27 -8.81 41.67
C ARG A 222 21.43 -7.88 42.00
N GLN A 223 22.48 -8.42 42.60
CA GLN A 223 23.66 -7.66 43.02
C GLN A 223 24.72 -7.54 41.91
N LEU A 224 24.53 -8.13 40.72
CA LEU A 224 25.51 -8.06 39.64
C LEU A 224 25.79 -6.60 39.22
N GLY A 225 24.75 -5.77 39.18
CA GLY A 225 24.84 -4.36 38.80
C GLY A 225 25.69 -3.51 39.75
N SER A 226 25.78 -3.85 41.05
CA SER A 226 26.59 -3.08 42.00
C SER A 226 28.10 -3.23 41.74
N PHE A 227 28.51 -4.29 41.06
CA PHE A 227 29.91 -4.52 40.65
C PHE A 227 30.27 -3.82 39.34
N LEU A 228 29.30 -3.25 38.60
CA LEU A 228 29.53 -2.63 37.29
C LEU A 228 29.66 -1.10 37.38
N LYS A 229 30.61 -0.53 36.63
CA LYS A 229 30.75 0.93 36.50
C LYS A 229 29.88 1.45 35.34
N THR A 230 28.65 1.87 35.64
CA THR A 230 27.74 2.53 34.69
C THR A 230 27.89 4.06 34.74
N SER A 231 27.95 4.71 33.57
CA SER A 231 27.77 6.16 33.44
C SER A 231 26.37 6.42 32.90
N VAL A 232 25.59 7.25 33.60
CA VAL A 232 24.22 7.71 33.24
C VAL A 232 23.07 6.84 33.78
N GLU A 233 22.17 7.51 34.48
CA GLU A 233 21.12 7.03 35.40
C GLU A 233 19.91 6.33 34.77
N ASP A 234 19.91 5.92 33.50
CA ASP A 234 18.72 5.28 32.90
C ASP A 234 19.00 4.30 31.73
N GLN A 235 20.22 3.75 31.62
CA GLN A 235 20.57 2.90 30.47
C GLN A 235 20.52 1.39 30.78
N LEU A 236 19.70 0.68 29.99
CA LEU A 236 19.68 -0.79 29.87
C LEU A 236 21.11 -1.35 29.76
N LEU A 237 21.43 -2.35 30.59
CA LEU A 237 22.71 -3.05 30.54
C LEU A 237 22.82 -3.90 29.24
N GLY A 238 23.92 -3.73 28.51
CA GLY A 238 24.35 -4.61 27.42
C GLY A 238 23.70 -4.37 26.05
N ASN A 239 22.94 -3.30 25.82
CA ASN A 239 22.09 -3.15 24.62
C ASN A 239 21.12 -4.36 24.42
N LEU A 240 20.82 -5.08 25.50
CA LEU A 240 19.87 -6.20 25.53
C LEU A 240 18.53 -5.71 26.07
N TYR A 241 17.44 -6.28 25.54
CA TYR A 241 16.06 -5.97 25.84
C TYR A 241 15.37 -7.25 26.28
N ARG A 242 14.50 -7.10 27.28
CA ARG A 242 13.72 -8.18 27.83
C ARG A 242 12.52 -8.48 26.93
N MET A 243 12.34 -9.74 26.56
CA MET A 243 11.20 -10.22 25.78
C MET A 243 10.64 -11.49 26.43
N THR A 244 9.33 -11.70 26.34
CA THR A 244 8.67 -12.92 26.85
C THR A 244 8.27 -13.78 25.66
N THR A 245 8.67 -15.06 25.64
CA THR A 245 8.29 -16.01 24.59
C THR A 245 6.82 -16.44 24.76
N LYS A 246 6.25 -17.10 23.74
CA LYS A 246 4.87 -17.61 23.76
C LYS A 246 4.62 -18.61 24.89
N ASP A 247 5.66 -19.31 25.33
CA ASP A 247 5.62 -20.28 26.44
C ASP A 247 5.83 -19.62 27.82
N GLY A 248 5.83 -18.28 27.88
CA GLY A 248 5.96 -17.51 29.13
C GLY A 248 7.40 -17.32 29.63
N HIS A 249 8.41 -17.77 28.89
CA HIS A 249 9.81 -17.63 29.31
C HIS A 249 10.35 -16.24 28.99
N VAL A 250 11.05 -15.64 29.95
CA VAL A 250 11.74 -14.35 29.77
C VAL A 250 13.11 -14.59 29.15
N LYS A 251 13.42 -13.88 28.06
CA LYS A 251 14.71 -13.91 27.36
C LYS A 251 15.26 -12.49 27.17
N TRP A 252 16.59 -12.37 27.14
CA TRP A 252 17.29 -11.12 26.87
C TRP A 252 17.88 -11.12 25.46
N VAL A 253 17.34 -10.27 24.57
CA VAL A 253 17.73 -10.20 23.15
C VAL A 253 18.29 -8.82 22.81
N CYS A 254 19.21 -8.70 21.86
CA CYS A 254 19.78 -7.39 21.52
C CYS A 254 18.76 -6.41 20.92
N ARG A 255 19.10 -5.11 20.96
CA ARG A 255 18.29 -4.00 20.42
C ARG A 255 17.77 -4.25 19.00
N ASP A 256 18.60 -4.81 18.16
CA ASP A 256 18.28 -5.06 16.76
C ASP A 256 17.18 -6.13 16.64
N HIS A 257 17.25 -7.19 17.47
CA HIS A 257 16.20 -8.21 17.55
C HIS A 257 14.93 -7.70 18.26
N TYR A 258 15.04 -6.84 19.28
CA TYR A 258 13.87 -6.32 19.99
C TYR A 258 13.05 -5.32 19.18
N ARG A 259 13.72 -4.44 18.42
CA ARG A 259 13.05 -3.47 17.53
C ARG A 259 12.30 -4.15 16.40
N ALA A 260 12.85 -5.24 15.86
CA ALA A 260 12.16 -6.09 14.91
C ALA A 260 10.94 -6.79 15.55
N GLY A 261 11.04 -7.27 16.80
CA GLY A 261 9.96 -8.05 17.41
C GLY A 261 8.76 -7.26 17.96
N TYR A 262 8.95 -6.17 18.73
CA TYR A 262 7.91 -5.64 19.62
C TYR A 262 7.03 -4.52 19.02
N LEU A 263 7.63 -3.57 18.28
CA LEU A 263 6.87 -2.49 17.63
C LEU A 263 6.08 -3.04 16.43
N GLU A 264 6.66 -4.05 15.78
CA GLU A 264 5.98 -4.83 14.77
C GLU A 264 4.79 -5.54 15.40
N ALA A 265 4.90 -6.20 16.56
CA ALA A 265 3.78 -6.96 17.14
C ALA A 265 2.48 -6.16 17.43
N HIS A 266 2.53 -4.94 17.99
CA HIS A 266 1.30 -4.15 18.27
C HIS A 266 0.76 -3.45 17.02
N THR A 267 1.63 -2.94 16.18
CA THR A 267 1.25 -2.39 14.87
C THR A 267 0.71 -3.49 13.98
N GLN A 268 1.29 -4.69 14.07
CA GLN A 268 0.84 -5.90 13.41
C GLN A 268 -0.49 -6.35 13.97
N ARG A 269 -0.74 -6.33 15.28
CA ARG A 269 -2.06 -6.66 15.83
C ARG A 269 -3.13 -5.66 15.39
N LEU A 270 -2.82 -4.36 15.38
CA LEU A 270 -3.74 -3.36 14.80
C LEU A 270 -3.92 -3.61 13.29
N ARG A 271 -2.84 -3.86 12.53
CA ARG A 271 -2.91 -4.22 11.11
C ARG A 271 -3.77 -5.45 10.90
N ASP A 272 -3.60 -6.48 11.70
CA ASP A 272 -4.28 -7.74 11.60
C ASP A 272 -5.76 -7.55 11.90
N VAL A 273 -6.14 -6.83 12.96
CA VAL A 273 -7.56 -6.55 13.27
C VAL A 273 -8.19 -5.62 12.23
N VAL A 274 -7.47 -4.58 11.77
CA VAL A 274 -7.94 -3.71 10.70
C VAL A 274 -8.11 -4.49 9.39
N LYS A 275 -7.16 -5.37 9.05
CA LYS A 275 -7.19 -6.25 7.86
C LYS A 275 -8.27 -7.32 7.99
N LEU A 276 -8.52 -7.84 9.19
CA LEU A 276 -9.61 -8.76 9.53
C LEU A 276 -10.97 -8.10 9.24
N ALA A 277 -11.10 -6.82 9.62
CA ALA A 277 -12.27 -6.01 9.34
C ALA A 277 -12.28 -5.42 7.92
N LYS A 278 -11.34 -5.81 7.05
CA LYS A 278 -11.15 -5.30 5.69
C LYS A 278 -11.03 -3.77 5.61
N GLY A 279 -10.51 -3.17 6.68
CA GLY A 279 -10.16 -1.77 6.75
C GLY A 279 -8.80 -1.46 6.15
N GLN A 280 -8.52 -0.17 5.97
CA GLN A 280 -7.24 0.37 5.53
C GLN A 280 -6.58 1.10 6.70
N PHE A 281 -5.31 0.80 6.95
CA PHE A 281 -4.49 1.56 7.88
C PHE A 281 -3.32 2.18 7.10
N ASP A 282 -3.31 3.51 7.03
CA ASP A 282 -2.17 4.29 6.56
C ASP A 282 -1.30 4.65 7.76
N GLU A 283 -0.20 3.92 7.90
CA GLU A 283 0.75 4.07 9.01
C GLU A 283 1.54 5.38 8.96
N GLN A 284 1.71 5.99 7.78
CA GLN A 284 2.43 7.26 7.64
C GLN A 284 1.56 8.44 8.07
N LEU A 285 0.28 8.40 7.72
CA LEU A 285 -0.70 9.45 8.07
C LEU A 285 -1.40 9.19 9.41
N GLY A 286 -1.23 8.00 10.00
CA GLY A 286 -1.92 7.60 11.22
C GLY A 286 -3.44 7.51 11.05
N LYS A 287 -3.89 7.13 9.86
CA LYS A 287 -5.30 7.12 9.47
C LYS A 287 -5.82 5.71 9.33
N VAL A 288 -6.86 5.38 10.08
CA VAL A 288 -7.53 4.08 10.01
C VAL A 288 -8.93 4.28 9.45
N LYS A 289 -9.25 3.57 8.36
CA LYS A 289 -10.60 3.48 7.81
C LYS A 289 -11.09 2.05 7.94
N ILE A 290 -12.14 1.82 8.71
CA ILE A 290 -12.58 0.47 9.08
C ILE A 290 -14.11 0.39 9.17
N SER A 291 -14.67 -0.71 8.68
CA SER A 291 -16.09 -1.02 8.85
C SER A 291 -16.22 -2.17 9.82
N LEU A 292 -16.83 -1.92 10.97
CA LEU A 292 -17.04 -2.89 12.02
C LEU A 292 -18.45 -3.44 11.91
N SER A 293 -18.57 -4.77 11.90
CA SER A 293 -19.82 -5.48 11.62
C SER A 293 -20.56 -5.96 12.88
N SER A 294 -19.96 -5.85 14.06
CA SER A 294 -20.59 -6.27 15.33
C SER A 294 -19.96 -5.61 16.55
N SER A 295 -20.68 -5.62 17.67
CA SER A 295 -20.17 -5.15 18.98
C SER A 295 -18.92 -5.92 19.40
N PHE A 296 -18.85 -7.22 19.13
CA PHE A 296 -17.68 -8.04 19.44
C PHE A 296 -16.44 -7.65 18.60
N ALA A 297 -16.62 -7.50 17.28
CA ALA A 297 -15.54 -7.03 16.40
C ALA A 297 -15.08 -5.61 16.78
N ALA A 298 -16.03 -4.79 17.25
CA ALA A 298 -15.75 -3.47 17.78
C ALA A 298 -14.94 -3.53 19.08
N ALA A 299 -15.28 -4.40 20.03
CA ALA A 299 -14.53 -4.58 21.26
C ALA A 299 -13.08 -5.06 20.99
N GLU A 300 -12.90 -6.01 20.07
CA GLU A 300 -11.58 -6.48 19.61
C GLU A 300 -10.77 -5.32 18.99
N PHE A 301 -11.39 -4.52 18.12
CA PHE A 301 -10.75 -3.37 17.50
C PHE A 301 -10.46 -2.23 18.48
N TYR A 302 -11.39 -1.93 19.38
CA TYR A 302 -11.25 -0.91 20.42
C TYR A 302 -10.12 -1.28 21.39
N ASN A 303 -9.95 -2.56 21.71
CA ASN A 303 -8.79 -3.06 22.45
C ASN A 303 -7.48 -2.93 21.66
N ALA A 304 -7.49 -3.18 20.35
CA ALA A 304 -6.31 -3.00 19.51
C ALA A 304 -5.89 -1.51 19.41
N ILE A 305 -6.87 -0.59 19.36
CA ILE A 305 -6.62 0.85 19.30
C ILE A 305 -6.14 1.43 20.64
N HIS A 306 -6.49 0.78 21.75
CA HIS A 306 -6.18 1.23 23.11
C HIS A 306 -4.68 1.55 23.33
N ASN A 307 -3.79 0.79 22.69
CA ASN A 307 -2.33 0.91 22.84
C ASN A 307 -1.59 1.41 21.58
N ALA A 308 -2.32 1.66 20.48
CA ALA A 308 -1.74 2.05 19.21
C ALA A 308 -1.46 3.56 19.16
N LYS A 309 -0.23 3.95 19.52
CA LYS A 309 0.17 5.38 19.59
C LYS A 309 0.28 6.09 18.22
N GLY A 310 0.11 5.36 17.12
CA GLY A 310 0.21 5.87 15.74
C GLY A 310 -1.12 6.32 15.11
N VAL A 311 -2.28 6.07 15.74
CA VAL A 311 -3.59 6.42 15.15
C VAL A 311 -4.06 7.79 15.61
N ILE A 312 -4.29 8.70 14.66
CA ILE A 312 -4.70 10.09 14.89
C ILE A 312 -6.11 10.35 14.32
N GLU A 313 -6.41 9.78 13.15
CA GLU A 313 -7.70 9.86 12.47
C GLU A 313 -8.35 8.47 12.37
N LEU A 314 -9.61 8.37 12.83
CA LEU A 314 -10.40 7.15 12.77
C LEU A 314 -11.67 7.39 11.95
N ILE A 315 -11.77 6.73 10.81
CA ILE A 315 -13.00 6.61 10.03
C ILE A 315 -13.58 5.24 10.32
N VAL A 316 -14.64 5.19 11.12
CA VAL A 316 -15.28 3.96 11.56
C VAL A 316 -16.72 3.92 11.10
N CYS A 317 -17.09 2.85 10.40
CA CYS A 317 -18.46 2.57 10.03
C CYS A 317 -18.99 1.46 10.93
N LEU A 318 -20.10 1.72 11.63
CA LEU A 318 -20.70 0.73 12.53
C LEU A 318 -21.91 0.11 11.84
N ASN A 319 -21.73 -1.12 11.36
CA ASN A 319 -22.71 -1.86 10.57
C ASN A 319 -23.49 -2.88 11.43
N TRP A 320 -23.89 -2.50 12.65
CA TRP A 320 -24.78 -3.30 13.52
C TRP A 320 -25.66 -2.39 14.39
N GLU A 321 -26.62 -3.01 15.09
CA GLU A 321 -27.49 -2.30 16.03
C GLU A 321 -26.73 -1.93 17.32
N CYS A 322 -26.08 -0.76 17.34
CA CYS A 322 -25.29 -0.32 18.48
C CYS A 322 -26.12 -0.10 19.74
N THR A 323 -25.76 -0.79 20.81
CA THR A 323 -26.31 -0.57 22.14
C THR A 323 -25.64 0.62 22.84
N ARG A 324 -26.17 1.04 24.00
CA ARG A 324 -25.50 2.04 24.84
C ARG A 324 -24.12 1.58 25.29
N SER A 325 -23.93 0.27 25.48
CA SER A 325 -22.66 -0.30 25.93
C SER A 325 -21.61 -0.16 24.85
N ASP A 326 -21.95 -0.48 23.60
CA ASP A 326 -21.02 -0.44 22.47
C ASP A 326 -20.44 0.96 22.25
N ILE A 327 -21.29 1.99 22.34
CA ILE A 327 -20.83 3.38 22.18
C ILE A 327 -20.04 3.84 23.41
N LYS A 328 -20.30 3.28 24.58
CA LYS A 328 -19.52 3.55 25.79
C LYS A 328 -18.15 2.85 25.75
N GLU A 329 -18.06 1.69 25.11
CA GLU A 329 -16.79 1.02 24.83
C GLU A 329 -15.96 1.80 23.82
N LEU A 330 -16.60 2.35 22.79
CA LEU A 330 -15.95 3.32 21.90
C LEU A 330 -15.49 4.57 22.68
N GLU A 331 -16.32 5.14 23.55
CA GLU A 331 -15.94 6.26 24.42
C GLU A 331 -14.69 5.93 25.26
N ASN A 332 -14.64 4.74 25.85
CA ASN A 332 -13.53 4.30 26.70
C ASN A 332 -12.24 4.07 25.89
N ALA A 333 -12.33 3.49 24.70
CA ALA A 333 -11.18 3.31 23.82
C ALA A 333 -10.62 4.66 23.35
N LEU A 334 -11.49 5.62 23.03
CA LEU A 334 -11.07 6.96 22.62
C LEU A 334 -10.41 7.73 23.77
N LYS A 335 -10.84 7.55 25.03
CA LYS A 335 -10.25 8.19 26.22
C LYS A 335 -8.77 7.88 26.41
N SER A 336 -8.35 6.64 26.17
CA SER A 336 -6.97 6.19 26.34
C SER A 336 -6.12 6.26 25.06
N SER A 337 -6.76 6.46 23.90
CA SER A 337 -6.08 6.59 22.60
C SER A 337 -5.57 8.02 22.30
N ARG A 338 -4.80 8.15 21.20
CA ARG A 338 -4.40 9.44 20.61
C ARG A 338 -5.34 9.94 19.49
N VAL A 339 -6.46 9.26 19.25
CA VAL A 339 -7.41 9.64 18.21
C VAL A 339 -8.01 11.02 18.54
N SER A 340 -7.93 11.93 17.57
CA SER A 340 -8.43 13.31 17.71
C SER A 340 -9.46 13.70 16.64
N ILE A 341 -9.59 12.89 15.58
CA ILE A 341 -10.57 13.06 14.50
C ILE A 341 -11.34 11.75 14.33
N LEU A 342 -12.66 11.82 14.45
CA LEU A 342 -13.57 10.68 14.31
C LEU A 342 -14.57 10.93 13.19
N ARG A 343 -14.62 10.07 12.17
CA ARG A 343 -15.76 9.98 11.25
C ARG A 343 -16.52 8.70 11.54
N LEU A 344 -17.76 8.83 11.96
CA LEU A 344 -18.65 7.76 12.38
C LEU A 344 -19.79 7.62 11.38
N ASP A 345 -19.78 6.52 10.64
CA ASP A 345 -20.83 6.26 9.66
C ASP A 345 -21.94 5.41 10.31
N LEU A 346 -23.14 6.00 10.40
CA LEU A 346 -24.34 5.41 11.02
C LEU A 346 -25.42 5.17 9.95
N GLN A 347 -25.04 4.95 8.70
CA GLN A 347 -26.01 4.83 7.61
C GLN A 347 -26.97 3.66 7.75
N GLN A 348 -26.63 2.58 8.49
CA GLN A 348 -27.38 1.32 8.48
C GLN A 348 -28.49 1.14 9.55
N PHE A 349 -28.94 2.18 10.27
CA PHE A 349 -30.02 1.99 11.27
C PHE A 349 -31.40 1.73 10.61
N PRO A 350 -32.07 0.60 10.90
CA PRO A 350 -33.36 0.24 10.30
C PRO A 350 -34.53 1.16 10.74
N THR A 351 -35.49 1.37 9.83
CA THR A 351 -36.60 2.34 9.95
C THR A 351 -37.67 1.97 11.00
N SER A 352 -37.80 0.69 11.36
CA SER A 352 -38.79 0.19 12.32
C SER A 352 -38.53 0.64 13.77
N PHE A 353 -37.39 1.28 14.04
CA PHE A 353 -36.95 1.65 15.39
C PHE A 353 -37.17 3.11 15.79
N THR A 354 -37.76 3.91 14.90
CA THR A 354 -37.84 5.39 15.05
C THR A 354 -38.91 5.87 16.05
N SER A 355 -39.79 4.99 16.55
CA SER A 355 -40.74 5.30 17.62
C SER A 355 -40.25 4.94 19.02
N ASN A 356 -39.36 3.93 19.19
CA ASN A 356 -39.07 3.36 20.52
C ASN A 356 -37.60 3.39 21.01
N ILE A 357 -36.57 3.58 20.18
CA ILE A 357 -35.17 3.64 20.70
C ILE A 357 -34.71 5.06 21.05
N LEU A 358 -35.13 6.04 20.25
CA LEU A 358 -34.74 7.44 20.41
C LEU A 358 -35.62 8.19 21.44
N SER A 359 -36.51 7.47 22.14
CA SER A 359 -37.37 8.00 23.20
C SER A 359 -36.68 8.11 24.56
N THR A 360 -35.47 7.56 24.74
CA THR A 360 -34.76 7.61 26.04
C THR A 360 -33.52 8.50 26.02
N LEU A 361 -33.62 9.64 26.72
CA LEU A 361 -32.58 10.66 26.99
C LEU A 361 -31.18 10.14 27.40
N LYS A 362 -31.01 8.86 27.74
CA LYS A 362 -29.79 8.29 28.36
C LYS A 362 -28.73 7.75 27.38
N ARG A 363 -29.06 7.46 26.12
CA ARG A 363 -28.05 6.99 25.12
C ARG A 363 -27.30 8.16 24.47
N TYR A 364 -27.96 9.29 24.28
CA TYR A 364 -27.40 10.52 23.72
C TYR A 364 -26.27 11.15 24.56
N GLU A 365 -26.30 10.96 25.88
CA GLU A 365 -25.24 11.46 26.75
C GLU A 365 -23.86 10.86 26.44
N VAL A 366 -23.79 9.69 25.81
CA VAL A 366 -22.51 9.04 25.48
C VAL A 366 -21.80 9.82 24.37
N PHE A 367 -22.51 10.25 23.31
CA PHE A 367 -21.92 11.10 22.26
C PHE A 367 -21.52 12.48 22.77
N LEU A 368 -22.27 13.04 23.74
CA LEU A 368 -21.90 14.27 24.41
C LEU A 368 -20.60 14.10 25.23
N ARG A 369 -20.44 12.97 25.92
CA ARG A 369 -19.19 12.66 26.65
C ARG A 369 -17.99 12.39 25.74
N ILE A 370 -18.20 11.75 24.57
CA ILE A 370 -17.15 11.58 23.56
C ILE A 370 -16.68 12.96 23.05
N ARG A 371 -17.60 13.90 22.87
CA ARG A 371 -17.28 15.28 22.50
C ARG A 371 -16.49 16.02 23.59
N GLU A 372 -16.77 15.74 24.86
CA GLU A 372 -16.11 16.34 26.04
C GLU A 372 -14.76 15.68 26.39
N LEU A 373 -14.24 14.80 25.53
CA LEU A 373 -12.90 14.26 25.67
C LEU A 373 -11.86 15.33 25.31
N ARG A 374 -10.93 15.61 26.23
CA ARG A 374 -9.87 16.64 26.07
C ARG A 374 -9.06 16.51 24.77
N ASN A 375 -8.92 15.30 24.23
CA ASN A 375 -8.12 15.02 23.04
C ASN A 375 -8.90 15.14 21.71
N MET A 376 -10.23 15.25 21.77
CA MET A 376 -11.12 15.19 20.61
C MET A 376 -11.31 16.56 19.95
N LYS A 377 -10.97 16.66 18.66
CA LYS A 377 -11.05 17.91 17.89
C LYS A 377 -12.23 17.95 16.93
N SER A 378 -12.58 16.82 16.30
CA SER A 378 -13.65 16.76 15.29
C SER A 378 -14.38 15.42 15.28
N ILE A 379 -15.71 15.49 15.14
CA ILE A 379 -16.61 14.35 14.96
C ILE A 379 -17.50 14.60 13.73
N HIS A 380 -17.48 13.68 12.79
CA HIS A 380 -18.37 13.69 11.62
C HIS A 380 -19.27 12.46 11.64
N ILE A 381 -20.58 12.63 11.48
CA ILE A 381 -21.54 11.54 11.58
C ILE A 381 -22.37 11.48 10.29
N VAL A 382 -22.38 10.33 9.62
CA VAL A 382 -23.21 10.15 8.42
C VAL A 382 -24.54 9.52 8.82
N LEU A 383 -25.65 10.16 8.42
CA LEU A 383 -27.02 9.80 8.81
C LEU A 383 -27.88 9.49 7.57
N ARG A 384 -28.83 8.55 7.70
CA ARG A 384 -29.92 8.40 6.73
C ARG A 384 -31.19 9.13 7.16
N LYS A 385 -32.03 9.39 6.15
CA LYS A 385 -33.31 10.10 6.14
C LYS A 385 -34.30 9.77 7.28
N GLY A 386 -34.24 8.60 7.91
CA GLY A 386 -35.13 8.21 9.02
C GLY A 386 -34.65 8.57 10.43
N ILE A 387 -33.38 8.97 10.59
CA ILE A 387 -32.72 9.13 11.91
C ILE A 387 -32.54 10.60 12.29
N VAL A 388 -33.29 11.48 11.65
CA VAL A 388 -33.15 12.94 11.76
C VAL A 388 -33.39 13.45 13.19
N LYS A 389 -34.10 12.68 14.04
CA LYS A 389 -34.28 12.95 15.48
C LYS A 389 -32.96 12.99 16.29
N LEU A 390 -31.83 12.52 15.75
CA LEU A 390 -30.50 12.71 16.36
C LEU A 390 -30.05 14.18 16.40
N LEU A 391 -30.74 15.07 15.68
CA LEU A 391 -30.47 16.50 15.69
C LEU A 391 -30.96 17.21 16.96
N SER A 392 -31.74 16.60 17.86
CA SER A 392 -32.22 17.24 19.09
C SER A 392 -31.29 16.97 20.29
N PHE A 393 -30.18 17.69 20.41
CA PHE A 393 -29.28 17.61 21.58
C PHE A 393 -29.73 18.56 22.71
N PRO A 394 -29.83 18.12 23.99
CA PRO A 394 -30.18 19.00 25.10
C PRO A 394 -29.11 20.06 25.37
N LYS A 395 -29.50 21.30 25.70
CA LYS A 395 -28.57 22.38 26.07
C LYS A 395 -27.71 21.98 27.28
N ARG A 396 -26.43 21.69 27.05
CA ARG A 396 -25.38 21.66 28.10
C ARG A 396 -24.13 22.37 27.60
N THR A 397 -23.61 23.25 28.45
CA THR A 397 -22.39 24.03 28.21
C THR A 397 -21.15 23.16 28.40
N ALA A 398 -20.50 22.78 27.29
CA ALA A 398 -19.19 22.13 27.32
C ALA A 398 -18.06 23.18 27.29
N SER A 399 -16.97 22.91 28.01
CA SER A 399 -15.86 23.84 28.26
C SER A 399 -14.82 23.94 27.12
N HIS A 400 -14.93 23.13 26.06
CA HIS A 400 -13.99 23.07 24.94
C HIS A 400 -14.71 22.75 23.61
N LEU A 401 -14.29 23.39 22.52
CA LEU A 401 -14.97 23.40 21.21
C LEU A 401 -14.53 22.24 20.30
N CYS A 402 -15.23 21.10 20.37
CA CYS A 402 -15.11 20.01 19.39
C CYS A 402 -16.09 20.23 18.21
N LYS A 403 -15.62 20.11 16.95
CA LYS A 403 -16.44 20.33 15.75
C LYS A 403 -17.35 19.12 15.49
N LEU A 404 -18.67 19.31 15.39
CA LEU A 404 -19.64 18.24 15.11
C LEU A 404 -20.34 18.46 13.77
N SER A 405 -20.32 17.46 12.89
CA SER A 405 -20.87 17.57 11.54
C SER A 405 -21.74 16.36 11.17
N PHE A 406 -22.79 16.59 10.37
CA PHE A 406 -23.68 15.56 9.85
C PHE A 406 -23.70 15.55 8.32
N GLU A 407 -23.79 14.37 7.72
CA GLU A 407 -24.01 14.18 6.28
C GLU A 407 -25.28 13.37 6.06
N LEU A 408 -26.20 13.90 5.25
CA LEU A 408 -27.42 13.24 4.83
C LEU A 408 -27.22 12.63 3.45
N VAL A 409 -27.27 11.31 3.42
CA VAL A 409 -27.30 10.46 2.24
C VAL A 409 -28.18 11.05 1.11
N PRO A 410 -27.60 11.42 -0.05
CA PRO A 410 -28.31 11.98 -1.20
C PRO A 410 -29.64 11.30 -1.57
N GLY A 411 -30.69 12.11 -1.64
CA GLY A 411 -31.90 11.92 -2.47
C GLY A 411 -33.17 12.54 -1.97
N THR A 412 -34.23 12.45 -2.77
CA THR A 412 -35.55 13.01 -2.45
C THR A 412 -35.94 12.75 -1.01
N ILE A 413 -36.01 13.83 -0.21
CA ILE A 413 -36.51 13.85 1.16
C ILE A 413 -38.02 14.13 1.07
N GLY A 414 -38.85 13.32 1.74
CA GLY A 414 -40.29 13.54 1.74
C GLY A 414 -40.68 14.83 2.50
N VAL A 415 -41.76 15.50 2.07
CA VAL A 415 -42.15 16.82 2.62
C VAL A 415 -42.36 16.81 4.15
N LYS A 416 -42.95 15.76 4.72
CA LYS A 416 -43.13 15.61 6.18
C LYS A 416 -41.82 15.41 6.93
N GLU A 417 -40.91 14.60 6.39
CA GLU A 417 -39.59 14.34 6.98
C GLU A 417 -38.71 15.58 6.89
N PHE A 418 -38.80 16.30 5.78
CA PHE A 418 -38.14 17.58 5.57
C PHE A 418 -38.64 18.64 6.55
N GLY A 419 -39.96 18.73 6.78
CA GLY A 419 -40.54 19.63 7.79
C GLY A 419 -40.09 19.32 9.22
N THR A 420 -39.98 18.04 9.57
CA THR A 420 -39.47 17.63 10.89
C THR A 420 -37.97 17.94 11.04
N LEU A 421 -37.20 17.76 9.96
CA LEU A 421 -35.78 18.11 9.91
C LEU A 421 -35.54 19.61 10.14
N THR A 422 -36.31 20.47 9.46
CA THR A 422 -36.15 21.92 9.56
C THR A 422 -36.56 22.46 10.92
N GLU A 423 -37.64 21.96 11.52
CA GLU A 423 -38.04 22.32 12.89
C GLU A 423 -36.96 21.97 13.93
N MET A 424 -36.33 20.79 13.79
CA MET A 424 -35.25 20.38 14.69
C MET A 424 -33.93 21.12 14.44
N LEU A 425 -33.61 21.43 13.18
CA LEU A 425 -32.47 22.29 12.88
C LEU A 425 -32.64 23.68 13.50
N GLY A 426 -33.85 24.23 13.52
CA GLY A 426 -34.12 25.53 14.13
C GLY A 426 -33.89 25.57 15.65
N THR A 427 -34.02 24.44 16.34
CA THR A 427 -33.86 24.32 17.80
C THR A 427 -32.52 23.72 18.23
N ASN A 428 -31.70 23.25 17.27
CA ASN A 428 -30.41 22.63 17.55
C ASN A 428 -29.35 23.66 17.98
N THR A 429 -28.63 23.36 19.06
CA THR A 429 -27.59 24.23 19.64
C THR A 429 -26.19 23.61 19.65
N HIS A 430 -25.89 22.64 18.79
CA HIS A 430 -24.64 21.88 18.85
C HIS A 430 -24.06 21.47 17.49
N LEU A 431 -24.87 21.43 16.43
CA LEU A 431 -24.44 21.01 15.09
C LEU A 431 -23.69 22.14 14.40
N THR A 432 -22.48 21.87 13.92
CA THR A 432 -21.66 22.88 13.24
C THR A 432 -21.53 22.67 11.73
N ALA A 433 -21.83 21.50 11.16
CA ALA A 433 -21.94 21.36 9.71
C ALA A 433 -23.00 20.33 9.27
N LEU A 434 -23.68 20.59 8.15
CA LEU A 434 -24.70 19.72 7.58
C LEU A 434 -24.50 19.56 6.08
N ASP A 435 -24.36 18.34 5.59
CA ASP A 435 -24.33 18.02 4.17
C ASP A 435 -25.67 17.43 3.73
N MET A 436 -26.30 18.04 2.73
CA MET A 436 -27.56 17.62 2.12
C MET A 436 -27.45 17.55 0.59
N LYS A 437 -26.27 17.26 0.04
CA LYS A 437 -26.07 17.11 -1.41
C LYS A 437 -27.05 16.12 -2.06
N GLY A 438 -27.55 16.43 -3.25
CA GLY A 438 -28.32 15.51 -4.09
C GLY A 438 -29.69 15.15 -3.55
N ASN A 439 -30.24 15.90 -2.58
CA ASN A 439 -31.48 15.56 -1.88
C ASN A 439 -32.77 16.06 -2.56
N SER A 440 -32.68 16.63 -3.77
CA SER A 440 -33.83 17.17 -4.51
C SER A 440 -34.74 18.07 -3.67
N ILE A 441 -34.12 18.94 -2.86
CA ILE A 441 -34.81 19.83 -1.90
C ILE A 441 -35.80 20.78 -2.58
N GLY A 442 -35.46 21.29 -3.77
CA GLY A 442 -36.29 22.24 -4.51
C GLY A 442 -36.52 23.57 -3.77
N PHE A 443 -37.42 24.40 -4.30
CA PHE A 443 -37.80 25.68 -3.70
C PHE A 443 -38.48 25.50 -2.33
N GLU A 444 -39.45 24.60 -2.22
CA GLU A 444 -40.23 24.41 -0.99
C GLU A 444 -39.36 23.94 0.17
N GLY A 445 -38.39 23.06 -0.10
CA GLY A 445 -37.41 22.66 0.91
C GLY A 445 -36.41 23.77 1.24
N ALA A 446 -36.02 24.60 0.28
CA ALA A 446 -35.18 25.77 0.55
C ALA A 446 -35.90 26.77 1.48
N LEU A 447 -37.20 27.01 1.26
CA LEU A 447 -38.05 27.85 2.11
C LEU A 447 -38.14 27.31 3.55
N ALA A 448 -38.33 26.00 3.71
CA ALA A 448 -38.38 25.41 5.04
C ALA A 448 -37.01 25.47 5.76
N LEU A 449 -35.89 25.36 5.04
CA LEU A 449 -34.55 25.57 5.60
C LEU A 449 -34.30 27.01 6.04
N THR A 450 -34.85 28.00 5.33
CA THR A 450 -34.75 29.42 5.72
C THR A 450 -35.24 29.66 7.15
N LEU A 451 -36.38 29.09 7.52
CA LEU A 451 -36.95 29.25 8.86
C LEU A 451 -36.03 28.65 9.93
N ALA A 452 -35.46 27.47 9.64
CA ALA A 452 -34.52 26.80 10.53
C ALA A 452 -33.20 27.57 10.69
N CYS A 453 -32.62 28.07 9.59
CA CYS A 453 -31.36 28.79 9.59
C CYS A 453 -31.46 30.18 10.25
N LYS A 454 -32.64 30.80 10.31
CA LYS A 454 -32.85 32.06 11.04
C LYS A 454 -32.67 31.91 12.56
N THR A 455 -33.08 30.76 13.12
CA THR A 455 -33.04 30.52 14.57
C THR A 455 -31.83 29.68 15.01
N ASN A 456 -31.24 28.90 14.10
CA ASN A 456 -30.08 28.10 14.42
C ASN A 456 -28.84 28.97 14.69
N SER A 457 -28.23 28.77 15.87
CA SER A 457 -27.09 29.55 16.36
C SER A 457 -25.79 28.76 16.43
N THR A 458 -25.65 27.65 15.71
CA THR A 458 -24.44 26.79 15.78
C THR A 458 -23.96 26.25 14.45
N LEU A 459 -24.82 26.18 13.43
CA LEU A 459 -24.47 25.65 12.12
C LEU A 459 -23.52 26.61 11.40
N THR A 460 -22.32 26.11 11.10
CA THR A 460 -21.24 26.83 10.43
C THR A 460 -21.02 26.40 8.98
N ALA A 461 -21.40 25.19 8.58
CA ALA A 461 -21.29 24.76 7.17
C ALA A 461 -22.55 24.05 6.67
N LEU A 462 -22.99 24.37 5.47
CA LEU A 462 -24.19 23.79 4.85
C LEU A 462 -23.90 23.43 3.39
N ASN A 463 -24.02 22.16 3.03
CA ASN A 463 -23.87 21.69 1.65
C ASN A 463 -25.23 21.34 1.04
N LEU A 464 -25.61 22.04 -0.01
CA LEU A 464 -26.86 21.89 -0.75
C LEU A 464 -26.61 21.60 -2.23
N GLU A 465 -25.45 21.04 -2.60
CA GLU A 465 -25.13 20.72 -4.00
C GLU A 465 -26.22 19.85 -4.68
N SER A 466 -26.53 20.10 -5.96
CA SER A 466 -27.44 19.26 -6.78
C SER A 466 -28.85 19.08 -6.20
N ASN A 467 -29.48 20.17 -5.75
CA ASN A 467 -30.79 20.15 -5.11
C ASN A 467 -31.92 20.87 -5.86
N SER A 468 -31.65 21.38 -7.07
CA SER A 468 -32.64 22.09 -7.90
C SER A 468 -33.35 23.24 -7.17
N ILE A 469 -32.62 23.98 -6.32
CA ILE A 469 -33.15 25.07 -5.49
C ILE A 469 -33.76 26.20 -6.33
N GLY A 470 -33.15 26.55 -7.46
CA GLY A 470 -33.58 27.63 -8.35
C GLY A 470 -33.51 29.03 -7.72
N ASP A 471 -33.89 30.05 -8.49
CA ASP A 471 -33.85 31.47 -8.07
C ASP A 471 -34.75 31.75 -6.86
N ASN A 472 -35.95 31.19 -6.84
CA ASN A 472 -36.89 31.39 -5.73
C ASN A 472 -36.36 30.78 -4.44
N GLY A 473 -35.74 29.59 -4.51
CA GLY A 473 -35.15 28.96 -3.33
C GLY A 473 -33.92 29.70 -2.82
N ALA A 474 -33.09 30.21 -3.73
CA ALA A 474 -31.96 31.06 -3.38
C ALA A 474 -32.43 32.35 -2.69
N ARG A 475 -33.49 32.99 -3.22
CA ARG A 475 -34.10 34.19 -2.61
C ARG A 475 -34.55 33.95 -1.17
N THR A 476 -35.26 32.86 -0.91
CA THR A 476 -35.68 32.53 0.44
C THR A 476 -34.50 32.22 1.34
N LEU A 477 -33.47 31.51 0.88
CA LEU A 477 -32.27 31.23 1.69
C LEU A 477 -31.54 32.53 2.08
N SER A 478 -31.45 33.48 1.15
CA SER A 478 -30.87 34.81 1.39
C SER A 478 -31.53 35.55 2.54
N GLU A 479 -32.84 35.43 2.72
CA GLU A 479 -33.53 36.04 3.87
C GLU A 479 -33.02 35.50 5.21
N SER A 480 -32.63 34.22 5.28
CA SER A 480 -32.04 33.66 6.50
C SER A 480 -30.59 34.09 6.70
N LEU A 481 -29.82 34.19 5.61
CA LEU A 481 -28.41 34.61 5.67
C LEU A 481 -28.26 36.04 6.19
N ARG A 482 -29.23 36.92 5.98
CA ARG A 482 -29.20 38.30 6.53
C ARG A 482 -29.11 38.35 8.04
N THR A 483 -29.74 37.40 8.73
CA THR A 483 -29.83 37.36 10.19
C THR A 483 -29.02 36.22 10.80
N ASN A 484 -28.60 35.24 10.00
CA ASN A 484 -27.78 34.14 10.49
C ASN A 484 -26.36 34.63 10.79
N LEU A 485 -25.92 34.40 12.03
CA LEU A 485 -24.62 34.87 12.54
C LEU A 485 -23.61 33.74 12.73
N THR A 486 -23.83 32.56 12.15
CA THR A 486 -22.97 31.40 12.40
C THR A 486 -22.47 30.69 11.16
N LEU A 487 -23.19 30.76 10.04
CA LEU A 487 -22.85 30.01 8.83
C LEU A 487 -21.62 30.63 8.15
N THR A 488 -20.52 29.89 8.13
CA THR A 488 -19.25 30.26 7.50
C THR A 488 -19.05 29.61 6.12
N THR A 489 -19.69 28.49 5.82
CA THR A 489 -19.58 27.81 4.52
C THR A 489 -20.94 27.44 3.95
N LEU A 490 -21.19 27.79 2.69
CA LEU A 490 -22.42 27.43 1.96
C LEU A 490 -22.07 26.90 0.57
N ASN A 491 -22.45 25.65 0.28
CA ASN A 491 -22.29 25.05 -1.04
C ASN A 491 -23.63 24.94 -1.77
N LEU A 492 -23.78 25.66 -2.88
CA LEU A 492 -24.95 25.73 -3.74
C LEU A 492 -24.65 25.25 -5.16
N LYS A 493 -23.62 24.42 -5.36
CA LYS A 493 -23.25 23.88 -6.68
C LYS A 493 -24.43 23.16 -7.38
N SER A 494 -24.59 23.34 -8.70
CA SER A 494 -25.58 22.61 -9.52
C SER A 494 -27.02 22.76 -9.04
N ASN A 495 -27.47 23.99 -8.78
CA ASN A 495 -28.81 24.28 -8.25
C ASN A 495 -29.71 25.09 -9.19
N SER A 496 -29.29 25.30 -10.44
CA SER A 496 -30.03 26.09 -11.42
C SER A 496 -30.36 27.51 -10.94
N ILE A 497 -29.45 28.12 -10.17
CA ILE A 497 -29.58 29.50 -9.67
C ILE A 497 -29.18 30.46 -10.80
N GLY A 498 -30.07 31.36 -11.18
CA GLY A 498 -29.87 32.43 -12.13
C GLY A 498 -29.44 33.76 -11.50
N HIS A 499 -29.46 34.83 -12.29
CA HIS A 499 -29.08 36.17 -11.85
C HIS A 499 -30.00 36.74 -10.75
N ASN A 500 -31.29 36.38 -10.73
CA ASN A 500 -32.23 36.85 -9.69
C ASN A 500 -31.92 36.23 -8.33
N GLY A 501 -31.58 34.94 -8.29
CA GLY A 501 -31.12 34.26 -7.07
C GLY A 501 -29.79 34.81 -6.59
N ALA A 502 -28.86 35.10 -7.51
CA ALA A 502 -27.58 35.77 -7.21
C ALA A 502 -27.77 37.17 -6.61
N GLN A 503 -28.71 37.96 -7.14
CA GLN A 503 -29.06 39.27 -6.61
C GLN A 503 -29.57 39.17 -5.18
N ALA A 504 -30.45 38.22 -4.89
CA ALA A 504 -30.93 38.02 -3.53
C ALA A 504 -29.80 37.62 -2.57
N LEU A 505 -28.89 36.73 -3.00
CA LEU A 505 -27.71 36.35 -2.22
C LEU A 505 -26.80 37.56 -1.96
N SER A 506 -26.61 38.43 -2.96
CA SER A 506 -25.87 39.68 -2.79
C SER A 506 -26.45 40.57 -1.69
N GLU A 507 -27.76 40.82 -1.71
CA GLU A 507 -28.41 41.63 -0.68
C GLU A 507 -28.26 41.04 0.72
N ALA A 508 -28.14 39.72 0.84
CA ALA A 508 -27.86 39.07 2.11
C ALA A 508 -26.39 39.23 2.54
N LEU A 509 -25.46 39.06 1.62
CA LEU A 509 -24.03 39.15 1.88
C LEU A 509 -23.57 40.56 2.27
N LYS A 510 -24.27 41.62 1.85
CA LYS A 510 -23.96 42.99 2.31
C LYS A 510 -24.01 43.15 3.83
N THR A 511 -24.90 42.41 4.49
CA THR A 511 -25.08 42.49 5.95
C THR A 511 -24.53 41.27 6.68
N ASN A 512 -24.38 40.13 6.01
CA ASN A 512 -23.85 38.93 6.63
C ASN A 512 -22.33 39.06 6.90
N SER A 513 -21.93 38.93 8.15
CA SER A 513 -20.54 39.08 8.58
C SER A 513 -19.84 37.75 8.94
N THR A 514 -20.44 36.61 8.59
CA THR A 514 -19.95 35.29 9.03
C THR A 514 -19.62 34.34 7.91
N LEU A 515 -20.26 34.45 6.75
CA LEU A 515 -20.04 33.56 5.61
C LEU A 515 -18.68 33.83 4.98
N THR A 516 -17.77 32.86 5.09
CA THR A 516 -16.40 32.93 4.56
C THR A 516 -16.23 32.19 3.23
N THR A 517 -17.03 31.14 2.98
CA THR A 517 -16.95 30.33 1.75
C THR A 517 -18.30 30.17 1.09
N LEU A 518 -18.39 30.54 -0.19
CA LEU A 518 -19.58 30.36 -1.01
C LEU A 518 -19.25 29.65 -2.33
N ASN A 519 -19.89 28.51 -2.58
CA ASN A 519 -19.73 27.76 -3.83
C ASN A 519 -21.01 27.82 -4.69
N LEU A 520 -20.90 28.40 -5.88
CA LEU A 520 -21.98 28.56 -6.86
C LEU A 520 -21.69 27.82 -8.18
N THR A 521 -20.80 26.83 -8.18
CA THR A 521 -20.40 26.07 -9.39
C THR A 521 -21.61 25.52 -10.17
N ASN A 522 -21.54 25.53 -11.51
CA ASN A 522 -22.54 24.96 -12.42
C ASN A 522 -23.95 25.51 -12.16
N ASN A 523 -24.10 26.83 -12.20
CA ASN A 523 -25.36 27.54 -12.12
C ASN A 523 -25.51 28.49 -13.33
N SER A 524 -26.57 29.28 -13.40
CA SER A 524 -26.86 30.19 -14.52
C SER A 524 -26.73 31.66 -14.11
N ILE A 525 -25.73 31.98 -13.28
CA ILE A 525 -25.55 33.28 -12.63
C ILE A 525 -25.37 34.42 -13.64
N GLY A 526 -24.52 34.22 -14.66
CA GLY A 526 -24.23 35.20 -15.71
C GLY A 526 -23.61 36.52 -15.22
N ASP A 527 -23.41 37.47 -16.13
CA ASP A 527 -22.82 38.79 -15.84
C ASP A 527 -23.63 39.59 -14.82
N ASN A 528 -24.95 39.63 -14.96
CA ASN A 528 -25.83 40.39 -14.06
C ASN A 528 -25.78 39.84 -12.63
N GLY A 529 -25.72 38.51 -12.47
CA GLY A 529 -25.57 37.89 -11.17
C GLY A 529 -24.19 38.13 -10.53
N ALA A 530 -23.13 38.08 -11.33
CA ALA A 530 -21.78 38.42 -10.91
C ALA A 530 -21.65 39.90 -10.52
N GLN A 531 -22.29 40.81 -11.27
CA GLN A 531 -22.37 42.23 -10.94
C GLN A 531 -23.07 42.44 -9.60
N ALA A 532 -24.20 41.79 -9.38
CA ALA A 532 -24.90 41.89 -8.11
C ALA A 532 -24.01 41.44 -6.95
N LEU A 533 -23.40 40.26 -7.03
CA LEU A 533 -22.52 39.74 -5.97
C LEU A 533 -21.28 40.62 -5.73
N SER A 534 -20.74 41.24 -6.79
CA SER A 534 -19.66 42.22 -6.68
C SER A 534 -20.01 43.42 -5.80
N VAL A 535 -21.25 43.91 -5.86
CA VAL A 535 -21.71 45.00 -4.97
C VAL A 535 -21.62 44.59 -3.51
N ALA A 536 -21.95 43.34 -3.18
CA ALA A 536 -21.81 42.83 -1.82
C ALA A 536 -20.34 42.72 -1.39
N LEU A 537 -19.48 42.17 -2.24
CA LEU A 537 -18.05 41.98 -1.95
C LEU A 537 -17.30 43.27 -1.59
N ARG A 538 -17.73 44.43 -2.10
CA ARG A 538 -17.16 45.75 -1.74
C ARG A 538 -17.34 46.11 -0.26
N THR A 539 -18.35 45.55 0.38
CA THR A 539 -18.74 45.88 1.76
C THR A 539 -18.62 44.68 2.70
N ASN A 540 -18.67 43.46 2.16
CA ASN A 540 -18.54 42.24 2.93
C ASN A 540 -17.09 42.04 3.40
N LEU A 541 -16.91 41.94 4.71
CA LEU A 541 -15.61 41.78 5.36
C LEU A 541 -15.37 40.35 5.87
N ALA A 542 -16.16 39.37 5.41
CA ALA A 542 -16.11 38.00 5.91
C ALA A 542 -15.70 36.98 4.83
N LEU A 543 -16.14 37.18 3.58
CA LEU A 543 -15.99 36.21 2.51
C LEU A 543 -14.52 36.10 2.05
N THR A 544 -13.93 34.92 2.21
CA THR A 544 -12.56 34.61 1.81
C THR A 544 -12.49 33.74 0.56
N THR A 545 -13.51 32.91 0.29
CA THR A 545 -13.54 32.00 -0.87
C THR A 545 -14.84 32.12 -1.64
N LEU A 546 -14.74 32.38 -2.95
CA LEU A 546 -15.88 32.44 -3.86
C LEU A 546 -15.62 31.61 -5.11
N ILE A 547 -16.55 30.70 -5.42
CA ILE A 547 -16.43 29.75 -6.54
C ILE A 547 -17.60 29.94 -7.52
N PHE A 548 -17.26 30.27 -8.77
CA PHE A 548 -18.16 30.55 -9.89
C PHE A 548 -17.91 29.62 -11.09
N GLU A 549 -17.31 28.45 -10.90
CA GLU A 549 -17.04 27.54 -12.03
C GLU A 549 -18.31 27.25 -12.86
N SER A 550 -18.23 27.28 -14.19
CA SER A 550 -19.37 27.00 -15.10
C SER A 550 -20.62 27.85 -14.81
N ASN A 551 -20.52 29.18 -14.94
CA ASN A 551 -21.64 30.11 -14.66
C ASN A 551 -21.97 31.10 -15.78
N SER A 552 -21.36 30.94 -16.96
CA SER A 552 -21.54 31.83 -18.11
C SER A 552 -21.24 33.31 -17.78
N ILE A 553 -20.26 33.57 -16.91
CA ILE A 553 -19.79 34.93 -16.60
C ILE A 553 -18.88 35.39 -17.73
N GLY A 554 -19.18 36.54 -18.32
CA GLY A 554 -18.38 37.21 -19.35
C GLY A 554 -17.58 38.40 -18.83
N ASP A 555 -17.14 39.26 -19.75
CA ASP A 555 -16.26 40.39 -19.45
C ASP A 555 -16.89 41.42 -18.50
N ASN A 556 -18.19 41.68 -18.61
CA ASN A 556 -18.88 42.65 -17.75
C ASN A 556 -18.96 42.15 -16.30
N GLY A 557 -19.22 40.86 -16.09
CA GLY A 557 -19.21 40.25 -14.77
C GLY A 557 -17.81 40.25 -14.15
N ALA A 558 -16.78 39.95 -14.95
CA ALA A 558 -15.37 40.06 -14.53
C ALA A 558 -14.97 41.50 -14.18
N GLN A 559 -15.44 42.50 -14.93
CA GLN A 559 -15.22 43.91 -14.62
C GLN A 559 -15.84 44.29 -13.28
N ALA A 560 -17.08 43.88 -13.01
CA ALA A 560 -17.70 44.16 -11.72
C ALA A 560 -16.94 43.51 -10.55
N LEU A 561 -16.49 42.26 -10.74
CA LEU A 561 -15.68 41.56 -9.72
C LEU A 561 -14.35 42.27 -9.47
N SER A 562 -13.71 42.79 -10.52
CA SER A 562 -12.51 43.61 -10.37
C SER A 562 -12.72 44.85 -9.51
N GLU A 563 -13.77 45.63 -9.79
CA GLU A 563 -14.10 46.82 -8.99
C GLU A 563 -14.37 46.46 -7.53
N ALA A 564 -14.89 45.26 -7.26
CA ALA A 564 -14.99 44.76 -5.90
C ALA A 564 -13.62 44.44 -5.28
N LEU A 565 -12.76 43.71 -6.00
CA LEU A 565 -11.41 43.32 -5.53
C LEU A 565 -10.51 44.51 -5.17
N LYS A 566 -10.68 45.67 -5.84
CA LYS A 566 -9.95 46.91 -5.53
C LYS A 566 -10.18 47.40 -4.09
N THR A 567 -11.32 47.06 -3.51
CA THR A 567 -11.73 47.51 -2.17
C THR A 567 -11.86 46.37 -1.16
N ASN A 568 -12.11 45.16 -1.63
CA ASN A 568 -12.24 43.99 -0.76
C ASN A 568 -10.87 43.59 -0.20
N SER A 569 -10.82 43.38 1.11
CA SER A 569 -9.61 43.06 1.87
C SER A 569 -9.68 41.70 2.57
N THR A 570 -10.53 40.79 2.10
CA THR A 570 -10.78 39.50 2.76
C THR A 570 -10.74 38.30 1.81
N LEU A 571 -11.09 38.48 0.53
CA LEU A 571 -11.11 37.41 -0.45
C LEU A 571 -9.68 36.93 -0.74
N THR A 572 -9.45 35.63 -0.56
CA THR A 572 -8.17 34.95 -0.82
C THR A 572 -8.25 33.99 -2.00
N THR A 573 -9.43 33.43 -2.28
CA THR A 573 -9.63 32.50 -3.40
C THR A 573 -10.81 32.92 -4.26
N LEU A 574 -10.56 33.07 -5.56
CA LEU A 574 -11.57 33.31 -6.58
C LEU A 574 -11.44 32.28 -7.70
N ASN A 575 -12.47 31.44 -7.87
CA ASN A 575 -12.52 30.44 -8.93
C ASN A 575 -13.55 30.82 -9.99
N LEU A 576 -13.08 31.07 -11.22
CA LEU A 576 -13.85 31.47 -12.39
C LEU A 576 -13.70 30.46 -13.55
N THR A 577 -13.36 29.20 -13.27
CA THR A 577 -13.19 28.17 -14.31
C THR A 577 -14.41 28.00 -15.22
N SER A 578 -14.20 27.69 -16.50
CA SER A 578 -15.26 27.34 -17.44
C SER A 578 -16.32 28.44 -17.57
N ASN A 579 -15.88 29.69 -17.73
CA ASN A 579 -16.74 30.86 -17.96
C ASN A 579 -16.45 31.47 -19.35
N SER A 580 -17.09 32.59 -19.66
CA SER A 580 -16.99 33.29 -20.95
C SER A 580 -16.12 34.55 -20.86
N ILE A 581 -15.14 34.57 -19.96
CA ILE A 581 -14.26 35.73 -19.74
C ILE A 581 -13.25 35.83 -20.89
N GLY A 582 -13.25 36.95 -21.59
CA GLY A 582 -12.30 37.30 -22.64
C GLY A 582 -11.19 38.25 -22.17
N ASP A 583 -10.52 38.89 -23.14
CA ASP A 583 -9.42 39.81 -22.88
C ASP A 583 -9.82 41.02 -22.02
N TYR A 584 -11.00 41.60 -22.26
CA TYR A 584 -11.46 42.78 -21.52
C TYR A 584 -11.76 42.44 -20.05
N GLY A 585 -12.34 41.27 -19.78
CA GLY A 585 -12.59 40.79 -18.43
C GLY A 585 -11.29 40.46 -17.70
N ALA A 586 -10.33 39.82 -18.38
CA ALA A 586 -9.00 39.59 -17.84
C ALA A 586 -8.25 40.91 -17.56
N GLN A 587 -8.36 41.89 -18.45
CA GLN A 587 -7.81 43.23 -18.23
C GLN A 587 -8.43 43.88 -17.00
N ALA A 588 -9.75 43.83 -16.85
CA ALA A 588 -10.41 44.39 -15.70
C ALA A 588 -9.92 43.70 -14.42
N LEU A 589 -9.96 42.36 -14.33
CA LEU A 589 -9.46 41.61 -13.17
C LEU A 589 -8.01 41.96 -12.81
N SER A 590 -7.17 42.21 -13.83
CA SER A 590 -5.78 42.65 -13.63
C SER A 590 -5.68 43.98 -12.89
N GLU A 591 -6.55 44.94 -13.19
CA GLU A 591 -6.59 46.22 -12.45
C GLU A 591 -6.97 46.02 -10.98
N GLY A 592 -7.87 45.08 -10.69
CA GLY A 592 -8.22 44.69 -9.33
C GLY A 592 -7.04 44.06 -8.60
N LEU A 593 -6.39 43.08 -9.21
CA LEU A 593 -5.23 42.37 -8.65
C LEU A 593 -4.04 43.28 -8.33
N ARG A 594 -3.84 44.37 -9.08
CA ARG A 594 -2.76 45.34 -8.82
C ARG A 594 -2.86 46.00 -7.45
N THR A 595 -4.08 46.15 -6.95
CA THR A 595 -4.36 46.86 -5.69
C THR A 595 -4.78 45.91 -4.58
N ASN A 596 -5.31 44.73 -4.94
CA ASN A 596 -5.70 43.72 -3.98
C ASN A 596 -4.47 43.04 -3.35
N LEU A 597 -4.43 43.02 -2.02
CA LEU A 597 -3.33 42.46 -1.23
C LEU A 597 -3.75 41.21 -0.44
N THR A 598 -4.83 40.53 -0.84
CA THR A 598 -5.32 39.34 -0.11
C THR A 598 -5.51 38.11 -0.98
N LEU A 599 -5.76 38.27 -2.28
CA LEU A 599 -6.02 37.15 -3.19
C LEU A 599 -4.75 36.33 -3.43
N THR A 600 -4.79 35.06 -3.04
CA THR A 600 -3.68 34.11 -3.18
C THR A 600 -3.91 33.11 -4.31
N ILE A 601 -5.17 32.81 -4.66
CA ILE A 601 -5.54 31.87 -5.72
C ILE A 601 -6.55 32.52 -6.67
N LEU A 602 -6.18 32.57 -7.95
CA LEU A 602 -7.08 32.94 -9.04
C LEU A 602 -7.12 31.82 -10.08
N ASN A 603 -8.32 31.27 -10.29
CA ASN A 603 -8.53 30.25 -11.32
C ASN A 603 -9.34 30.80 -12.48
N LEU A 604 -8.73 30.85 -13.66
CA LEU A 604 -9.30 31.33 -14.93
C LEU A 604 -9.26 30.24 -16.02
N GLU A 605 -9.14 28.98 -15.64
CA GLU A 605 -9.15 27.83 -16.56
C GLU A 605 -10.39 27.82 -17.47
N SER A 606 -10.24 27.36 -18.71
CA SER A 606 -11.29 27.19 -19.70
C SER A 606 -12.15 28.45 -19.90
N ASN A 607 -11.48 29.60 -20.10
CA ASN A 607 -12.10 30.87 -20.48
C ASN A 607 -11.66 31.27 -21.91
N TRP A 608 -12.06 32.45 -22.37
CA TRP A 608 -11.77 32.97 -23.71
C TRP A 608 -10.66 34.03 -23.71
N ILE A 609 -9.74 33.95 -22.74
CA ILE A 609 -8.63 34.89 -22.60
C ILE A 609 -7.63 34.66 -23.74
N ARG A 610 -7.16 35.73 -24.37
CA ARG A 610 -6.15 35.76 -25.43
C ARG A 610 -4.95 36.61 -24.99
N ASP A 611 -4.14 37.04 -25.95
CA ASP A 611 -2.88 37.75 -25.70
C ASP A 611 -3.03 39.03 -24.89
N ASN A 612 -4.04 39.86 -25.19
CA ASN A 612 -4.23 41.12 -24.48
C ASN A 612 -4.62 40.90 -23.02
N GLY A 613 -5.42 39.88 -22.73
CA GLY A 613 -5.77 39.48 -21.37
C GLY A 613 -4.57 38.93 -20.60
N GLY A 614 -3.73 38.10 -21.23
CA GLY A 614 -2.46 37.65 -20.66
C GLY A 614 -1.50 38.82 -20.37
N LEU A 615 -1.37 39.77 -21.31
CA LEU A 615 -0.57 40.98 -21.14
C LEU A 615 -1.07 41.82 -19.95
N ALA A 616 -2.38 41.98 -19.78
CA ALA A 616 -2.91 42.72 -18.64
C ALA A 616 -2.60 42.01 -17.30
N LEU A 617 -2.82 40.69 -17.23
CA LEU A 617 -2.56 39.89 -16.03
C LEU A 617 -1.08 39.97 -15.63
N SER A 618 -0.18 39.98 -16.61
CA SER A 618 1.25 40.16 -16.35
C SER A 618 1.59 41.48 -15.64
N LYS A 619 0.96 42.58 -16.07
CA LYS A 619 1.21 43.90 -15.48
C LYS A 619 0.75 43.92 -14.02
N ALA A 620 -0.28 43.12 -13.68
CA ALA A 620 -0.71 42.93 -12.31
C ALA A 620 0.28 42.10 -11.48
N LEU A 621 0.71 40.95 -12.00
CA LEU A 621 1.64 40.04 -11.32
C LEU A 621 2.98 40.68 -10.96
N LYS A 622 3.46 41.67 -11.75
CA LYS A 622 4.70 42.40 -11.44
C LYS A 622 4.65 43.17 -10.13
N VAL A 623 3.44 43.60 -9.73
CA VAL A 623 3.22 44.45 -8.55
C VAL A 623 2.57 43.68 -7.42
N ASN A 624 1.72 42.70 -7.74
CA ASN A 624 1.02 41.88 -6.75
C ASN A 624 2.01 40.95 -6.03
N SER A 625 1.99 40.98 -4.70
CA SER A 625 2.90 40.24 -3.82
C SER A 625 2.21 39.15 -3.00
N THR A 626 0.98 38.77 -3.36
CA THR A 626 0.16 37.83 -2.57
C THR A 626 -0.34 36.63 -3.38
N LEU A 627 -0.49 36.76 -4.70
CA LEU A 627 -0.93 35.67 -5.55
C LEU A 627 0.15 34.57 -5.62
N ALA A 628 -0.23 33.36 -5.20
CA ALA A 628 0.63 32.19 -5.15
C ALA A 628 0.29 31.16 -6.24
N THR A 629 -0.95 31.15 -6.73
CA THR A 629 -1.39 30.23 -7.79
C THR A 629 -2.26 30.95 -8.82
N LEU A 630 -1.87 30.84 -10.08
CA LEU A 630 -2.63 31.32 -11.24
C LEU A 630 -2.84 30.16 -12.22
N LYS A 631 -4.12 29.83 -12.49
CA LYS A 631 -4.52 28.75 -13.41
C LYS A 631 -5.14 29.35 -14.67
N LEU A 632 -4.59 29.03 -15.83
CA LEU A 632 -4.96 29.60 -17.14
C LEU A 632 -5.13 28.52 -18.23
N GLN A 633 -5.25 27.24 -17.87
CA GLN A 633 -5.37 26.14 -18.82
C GLN A 633 -6.60 26.29 -19.72
N GLY A 634 -6.53 25.80 -20.96
CA GLY A 634 -7.68 25.79 -21.88
C GLY A 634 -8.17 27.18 -22.29
N ASN A 635 -7.33 28.21 -22.19
CA ASN A 635 -7.58 29.53 -22.78
C ASN A 635 -6.96 29.61 -24.19
N SER A 636 -7.13 30.75 -24.85
CA SER A 636 -6.54 31.05 -26.16
C SER A 636 -5.40 32.07 -26.05
N ILE A 637 -4.65 32.05 -24.93
CA ILE A 637 -3.56 32.99 -24.69
C ILE A 637 -2.41 32.59 -25.61
N GLY A 638 -2.26 33.36 -26.68
CA GLY A 638 -1.17 33.18 -27.62
C GLY A 638 0.19 33.51 -27.00
N PHE A 639 1.13 33.69 -27.90
CA PHE A 639 2.52 33.88 -27.53
C PHE A 639 2.74 35.18 -26.71
N GLU A 640 2.22 36.31 -27.18
CA GLU A 640 2.47 37.64 -26.58
C GLU A 640 1.93 37.74 -25.14
N GLY A 641 0.76 37.14 -24.87
CA GLY A 641 0.17 37.13 -23.54
C GLY A 641 0.93 36.26 -22.55
N ILE A 642 1.39 35.09 -22.98
CA ILE A 642 2.19 34.19 -22.16
C ILE A 642 3.57 34.77 -21.88
N LEU A 643 4.19 35.38 -22.89
CA LEU A 643 5.46 36.07 -22.71
C LEU A 643 5.38 37.09 -21.58
N ALA A 644 4.33 37.91 -21.62
CA ALA A 644 4.11 38.92 -20.62
C ALA A 644 3.95 38.28 -19.23
N LEU A 645 3.07 37.27 -19.09
CA LEU A 645 2.80 36.57 -17.82
C LEU A 645 4.07 36.00 -17.20
N ILE A 646 4.91 35.38 -18.01
CA ILE A 646 6.17 34.79 -17.56
C ILE A 646 7.13 35.91 -17.15
N LEU A 647 7.30 36.98 -17.92
CA LEU A 647 8.14 38.15 -17.56
C LEU A 647 7.78 38.74 -16.19
N ALA A 648 6.52 38.66 -15.80
CA ALA A 648 6.08 39.10 -14.48
C ALA A 648 6.55 38.17 -13.34
N CYS A 649 6.72 36.88 -13.61
CA CYS A 649 7.18 35.88 -12.64
C CYS A 649 8.68 36.05 -12.29
N LYS A 650 9.45 36.83 -13.06
CA LYS A 650 10.84 37.17 -12.71
C LYS A 650 10.94 37.96 -11.39
N THR A 651 10.00 38.88 -11.19
CA THR A 651 10.02 39.80 -10.05
C THR A 651 8.97 39.45 -9.00
N ASN A 652 8.07 38.50 -9.30
CA ASN A 652 7.02 38.09 -8.38
C ASN A 652 7.59 37.18 -7.27
N PRO A 653 7.45 37.55 -5.99
CA PRO A 653 8.06 36.81 -4.89
C PRO A 653 7.26 35.58 -4.43
N THR A 654 6.03 35.37 -4.91
CA THR A 654 5.07 34.42 -4.30
C THR A 654 4.55 33.33 -5.22
N LEU A 655 4.62 33.50 -6.55
CA LEU A 655 4.05 32.53 -7.49
C LEU A 655 4.93 31.28 -7.61
N THR A 656 4.38 30.11 -7.25
CA THR A 656 5.12 28.82 -7.22
C THR A 656 4.61 27.78 -8.20
N THR A 657 3.39 27.95 -8.73
CA THR A 657 2.78 27.04 -9.71
C THR A 657 2.13 27.84 -10.84
N LEU A 658 2.51 27.52 -12.07
CA LEU A 658 1.95 28.09 -13.28
C LEU A 658 1.56 26.97 -14.24
N ASN A 659 0.26 26.85 -14.53
CA ASN A 659 -0.26 25.88 -15.48
C ASN A 659 -0.80 26.57 -16.74
N LEU A 660 -0.17 26.28 -17.88
CA LEU A 660 -0.44 26.87 -19.18
C LEU A 660 -0.86 25.81 -20.22
N GLU A 661 -1.32 24.64 -19.78
CA GLU A 661 -1.78 23.57 -20.68
C GLU A 661 -2.81 24.06 -21.70
N SER A 662 -2.67 23.62 -22.95
CA SER A 662 -3.63 23.88 -24.04
C SER A 662 -3.93 25.36 -24.32
N ASN A 663 -2.90 26.22 -24.36
CA ASN A 663 -2.98 27.64 -24.73
C ASN A 663 -2.44 27.98 -26.14
N SER A 664 -2.05 27.00 -26.96
CA SER A 664 -1.58 27.24 -28.34
C SER A 664 -0.38 28.21 -28.44
N ILE A 665 0.62 28.04 -27.57
CA ILE A 665 1.83 28.89 -27.46
C ILE A 665 2.58 29.06 -28.79
N ARG A 666 2.74 27.95 -29.54
CA ARG A 666 3.55 27.88 -30.78
C ARG A 666 5.03 28.23 -30.55
N GLY A 667 5.92 27.89 -31.50
CA GLY A 667 7.38 28.00 -31.31
C GLY A 667 8.01 29.39 -31.49
N ASN A 668 7.28 30.40 -32.00
CA ASN A 668 7.88 31.63 -32.56
C ASN A 668 8.24 32.73 -31.56
N GLY A 669 8.13 32.50 -30.26
CA GLY A 669 8.45 33.54 -29.30
C GLY A 669 9.12 33.03 -28.02
N THR A 670 9.52 31.79 -28.03
CA THR A 670 10.18 31.20 -26.88
C THR A 670 11.43 31.99 -26.48
N GLN A 671 12.22 32.62 -27.37
CA GLN A 671 13.48 33.33 -27.02
C GLN A 671 13.39 34.20 -25.73
N THR A 672 12.32 34.98 -25.57
CA THR A 672 12.13 35.87 -24.41
C THR A 672 11.55 35.15 -23.17
N LEU A 673 10.89 34.00 -23.36
CA LEU A 673 10.55 33.04 -22.32
C LEU A 673 11.84 32.43 -21.71
N SER A 674 12.91 32.22 -22.50
CA SER A 674 14.24 31.82 -21.98
C SER A 674 14.80 32.83 -20.98
N ASP A 675 14.86 34.10 -21.38
CA ASP A 675 15.53 35.18 -20.62
C ASP A 675 14.87 35.42 -19.25
N THR A 676 13.62 34.99 -19.13
CA THR A 676 12.83 35.09 -17.91
C THR A 676 13.05 33.92 -16.95
N PHE A 677 13.06 32.68 -17.45
CA PHE A 677 13.31 31.48 -16.65
C PHE A 677 14.72 31.44 -16.06
N LYS A 678 15.70 32.06 -16.75
CA LYS A 678 17.08 32.14 -16.28
C LYS A 678 17.21 32.75 -14.87
N ASN A 679 16.25 33.58 -14.47
CA ASN A 679 16.31 34.38 -13.23
C ASN A 679 15.12 34.12 -12.27
N ASN A 680 14.26 33.14 -12.52
CA ASN A 680 13.17 32.81 -11.60
C ASN A 680 13.68 31.95 -10.43
N SER A 681 13.28 32.30 -9.21
CA SER A 681 13.72 31.66 -7.96
C SER A 681 12.60 30.94 -7.18
N THR A 682 11.39 30.87 -7.72
CA THR A 682 10.20 30.41 -6.98
C THR A 682 9.44 29.25 -7.63
N LEU A 683 9.52 29.08 -8.94
CA LEU A 683 8.72 28.10 -9.69
C LEU A 683 9.38 26.71 -9.63
N THR A 684 8.63 25.70 -9.17
CA THR A 684 9.12 24.32 -9.03
C THR A 684 8.48 23.35 -10.02
N THR A 685 7.27 23.67 -10.50
CA THR A 685 6.51 22.85 -11.45
C THR A 685 5.99 23.72 -12.59
N LEU A 686 6.24 23.26 -13.82
CA LEU A 686 5.78 23.90 -15.04
C LEU A 686 5.10 22.89 -15.95
N ASN A 687 3.80 23.10 -16.19
CA ASN A 687 3.02 22.29 -17.12
C ASN A 687 2.78 23.05 -18.42
N LEU A 688 3.37 22.55 -19.49
CA LEU A 688 3.29 23.08 -20.85
C LEU A 688 2.69 22.08 -21.84
N LYS A 689 1.97 21.06 -21.35
CA LYS A 689 1.33 20.05 -22.18
C LYS A 689 0.45 20.66 -23.29
N SER A 690 0.50 20.04 -24.47
CA SER A 690 -0.40 20.32 -25.60
C SER A 690 -0.41 21.78 -26.07
N ASN A 691 0.78 22.39 -26.18
CA ASN A 691 0.96 23.80 -26.56
C ASN A 691 1.60 24.03 -27.93
N SER A 692 1.87 22.96 -28.69
CA SER A 692 2.50 23.03 -30.02
C SER A 692 3.83 23.81 -30.00
N ILE A 693 4.63 23.63 -28.95
CA ILE A 693 5.89 24.36 -28.70
C ILE A 693 6.91 24.16 -29.83
N GLY A 694 7.01 22.95 -30.38
CA GLY A 694 7.95 22.62 -31.46
C GLY A 694 9.43 22.70 -31.06
N ASP A 695 10.32 22.50 -32.03
CA ASP A 695 11.78 22.49 -31.83
C ASP A 695 12.35 23.83 -31.36
N SER A 696 11.96 24.92 -32.03
CA SER A 696 12.36 26.28 -31.64
C SER A 696 11.93 26.62 -30.21
N GLY A 697 10.77 26.10 -29.80
CA GLY A 697 10.27 26.28 -28.46
C GLY A 697 11.05 25.53 -27.39
N ALA A 698 11.37 24.26 -27.67
CA ALA A 698 12.21 23.44 -26.81
C ALA A 698 13.65 24.00 -26.71
N HIS A 699 14.22 24.52 -27.81
CA HIS A 699 15.57 25.09 -27.79
C HIS A 699 15.75 26.19 -26.76
N VAL A 700 14.78 27.08 -26.73
CA VAL A 700 14.76 28.17 -25.78
C VAL A 700 14.54 27.70 -24.34
N LEU A 701 13.57 26.80 -24.12
CA LEU A 701 13.31 26.25 -22.79
C LEU A 701 14.59 25.64 -22.20
N SER A 702 15.41 25.06 -23.07
CA SER A 702 16.70 24.48 -22.70
C SER A 702 17.70 25.54 -22.21
N GLU A 703 17.86 26.64 -22.94
CA GLU A 703 18.72 27.77 -22.52
C GLU A 703 18.33 28.34 -21.14
N ALA A 704 17.05 28.23 -20.79
CA ALA A 704 16.51 28.62 -19.52
C ALA A 704 16.79 27.61 -18.40
N LEU A 705 16.58 26.33 -18.69
CA LEU A 705 16.85 25.23 -17.77
C LEU A 705 18.32 25.14 -17.38
N LYS A 706 19.25 25.58 -18.25
CA LYS A 706 20.70 25.60 -17.95
C LYS A 706 21.05 26.39 -16.68
N THR A 707 20.30 27.46 -16.37
CA THR A 707 20.58 28.31 -15.19
C THR A 707 19.48 28.25 -14.12
N ASN A 708 18.31 27.69 -14.42
CA ASN A 708 17.24 27.55 -13.45
C ASN A 708 17.55 26.43 -12.44
N LEU A 709 17.60 26.77 -11.15
CA LEU A 709 17.93 25.84 -10.06
C LEU A 709 16.73 25.55 -9.14
N THR A 710 15.51 25.72 -9.63
CA THR A 710 14.29 25.55 -8.81
C THR A 710 13.30 24.56 -9.40
N LEU A 711 13.28 24.44 -10.72
CA LEU A 711 12.36 23.54 -11.41
C LEU A 711 12.78 22.09 -11.21
N THR A 712 11.83 21.28 -10.75
CA THR A 712 12.04 19.83 -10.52
C THR A 712 11.27 18.96 -11.50
N THR A 713 10.13 19.47 -11.99
CA THR A 713 9.25 18.76 -12.92
C THR A 713 8.89 19.64 -14.11
N LEU A 714 9.13 19.11 -15.31
CA LEU A 714 8.76 19.74 -16.57
C LEU A 714 7.90 18.78 -17.42
N ASN A 715 6.68 19.22 -17.73
CA ASN A 715 5.78 18.46 -18.61
C ASN A 715 5.70 19.10 -20.00
N LEU A 716 6.22 18.40 -21.00
CA LEU A 716 6.22 18.77 -22.42
C LEU A 716 5.47 17.76 -23.30
N GLU A 717 4.54 17.00 -22.72
CA GLU A 717 3.72 16.04 -23.47
C GLU A 717 2.98 16.68 -24.65
N SER A 718 2.96 15.98 -25.79
CA SER A 718 2.21 16.36 -27.00
C SER A 718 2.47 17.79 -27.49
N ASN A 719 3.75 18.17 -27.61
CA ASN A 719 4.19 19.50 -28.02
C ASN A 719 4.83 19.59 -29.39
N VAL A 720 4.80 18.51 -30.17
CA VAL A 720 5.37 18.43 -31.53
C VAL A 720 6.88 18.73 -31.53
N ILE A 721 7.58 18.36 -30.43
CA ILE A 721 9.04 18.50 -30.32
C ILE A 721 9.71 17.42 -31.18
N GLY A 722 10.61 17.82 -32.07
CA GLY A 722 11.43 16.97 -32.93
C GLY A 722 12.85 16.73 -32.40
N ASN A 723 13.73 16.24 -33.27
CA ASN A 723 15.12 15.93 -32.91
C ASN A 723 15.88 17.17 -32.41
N ASN A 724 15.70 18.32 -33.05
CA ASN A 724 16.47 19.54 -32.73
C ASN A 724 16.07 20.10 -31.36
N GLY A 725 14.78 20.05 -31.02
CA GLY A 725 14.28 20.47 -29.72
C GLY A 725 14.76 19.56 -28.59
N ALA A 726 14.78 18.25 -28.81
CA ALA A 726 15.33 17.29 -27.87
C ALA A 726 16.86 17.43 -27.70
N GLN A 727 17.59 17.71 -28.78
CA GLN A 727 19.02 18.02 -28.71
C GLN A 727 19.30 19.22 -27.81
N ALA A 728 18.52 20.29 -27.94
CA ALA A 728 18.68 21.43 -27.07
C ALA A 728 18.35 21.08 -25.60
N LEU A 729 17.26 20.35 -25.35
CA LEU A 729 16.87 19.94 -23.99
C LEU A 729 17.98 19.11 -23.34
N SER A 730 18.67 18.31 -24.14
CA SER A 730 19.83 17.55 -23.69
C SER A 730 20.95 18.44 -23.18
N GLU A 731 21.25 19.56 -23.84
CA GLU A 731 22.30 20.47 -23.37
C GLU A 731 21.96 21.09 -22.01
N ALA A 732 20.67 21.27 -21.72
CA ALA A 732 20.22 21.76 -20.43
C ALA A 732 20.30 20.70 -19.32
N ILE A 733 19.90 19.47 -19.63
CA ILE A 733 19.95 18.34 -18.68
C ILE A 733 21.38 18.08 -18.19
N LYS A 734 22.40 18.31 -19.05
CA LYS A 734 23.82 18.15 -18.68
C LYS A 734 24.27 19.07 -17.54
N THR A 735 23.68 20.25 -17.42
CA THR A 735 24.09 21.27 -16.44
C THR A 735 23.08 21.46 -15.31
N ASN A 736 21.82 21.06 -15.54
CA ASN A 736 20.75 21.22 -14.56
C ASN A 736 20.83 20.13 -13.48
N SER A 737 20.84 20.55 -12.21
CA SER A 737 20.97 19.66 -11.05
C SER A 737 19.68 19.49 -10.25
N THR A 738 18.55 20.04 -10.71
CA THR A 738 17.28 20.03 -9.96
C THR A 738 16.16 19.29 -10.66
N LEU A 739 16.20 19.17 -12.00
CA LEU A 739 15.18 18.51 -12.79
C LEU A 739 15.26 17.00 -12.62
N THR A 740 14.28 16.41 -11.91
CA THR A 740 14.24 14.97 -11.61
C THR A 740 13.31 14.20 -12.53
N ALA A 741 12.34 14.87 -13.14
CA ALA A 741 11.35 14.26 -14.02
C ALA A 741 11.09 15.12 -15.28
N LEU A 742 11.23 14.47 -16.45
CA LEU A 742 10.94 15.07 -17.75
C LEU A 742 9.98 14.18 -18.54
N ASN A 743 8.80 14.73 -18.85
CA ASN A 743 7.80 14.05 -19.68
C ASN A 743 7.82 14.60 -21.11
N LEU A 744 8.17 13.74 -22.07
CA LEU A 744 8.24 14.05 -23.50
C LEU A 744 7.35 13.12 -24.35
N ARG A 745 6.35 12.47 -23.73
CA ARG A 745 5.41 11.58 -24.42
C ARG A 745 4.72 12.26 -25.61
N GLY A 746 4.53 11.50 -26.69
CA GLY A 746 3.70 11.93 -27.83
C GLY A 746 4.29 13.10 -28.62
N ASN A 747 5.63 13.20 -28.65
CA ASN A 747 6.34 14.16 -29.49
C ASN A 747 6.89 13.46 -30.75
N SER A 748 7.61 14.20 -31.59
CA SER A 748 8.20 13.71 -32.85
C SER A 748 9.72 13.60 -32.73
N ILE A 749 10.24 13.29 -31.54
CA ILE A 749 11.65 13.45 -31.17
C ILE A 749 12.57 12.66 -32.09
N GLY A 750 12.17 11.48 -32.57
CA GLY A 750 13.00 10.65 -33.44
C GLY A 750 14.27 10.13 -32.76
N PHE A 751 15.16 9.54 -33.55
CA PHE A 751 16.38 8.88 -33.03
C PHE A 751 17.44 9.87 -32.53
N GLU A 752 17.79 10.88 -33.33
CA GLU A 752 18.88 11.82 -33.03
C GLU A 752 18.57 12.65 -31.78
N GLY A 753 17.31 13.04 -31.58
CA GLY A 753 16.88 13.74 -30.37
C GLY A 753 16.91 12.85 -29.13
N THR A 754 16.49 11.59 -29.26
CA THR A 754 16.53 10.61 -28.18
C THR A 754 17.98 10.35 -27.74
N LEU A 755 18.87 10.15 -28.71
CA LEU A 755 20.30 9.97 -28.46
C LEU A 755 20.88 11.12 -27.65
N ALA A 756 20.57 12.36 -28.04
CA ALA A 756 21.06 13.54 -27.35
C ALA A 756 20.59 13.57 -25.88
N LEU A 757 19.28 13.36 -25.64
CA LEU A 757 18.71 13.33 -24.30
C LEU A 757 19.38 12.29 -23.39
N ILE A 758 19.67 11.10 -23.91
CA ILE A 758 20.31 10.04 -23.13
C ILE A 758 21.79 10.35 -22.87
N LEU A 759 22.52 10.88 -23.87
CA LEU A 759 23.90 11.36 -23.66
C LEU A 759 23.99 12.46 -22.60
N ALA A 760 22.91 13.23 -22.43
CA ALA A 760 22.83 14.23 -21.37
C ALA A 760 22.61 13.64 -19.98
N CYS A 761 21.89 12.52 -19.86
CA CYS A 761 21.63 11.86 -18.59
C CYS A 761 22.94 11.39 -17.92
N LYS A 762 23.95 10.99 -18.71
CA LYS A 762 25.33 10.71 -18.24
C LYS A 762 25.92 11.84 -17.38
N ALA A 763 25.73 13.09 -17.81
CA ALA A 763 26.28 14.25 -17.13
C ALA A 763 25.33 14.80 -16.05
N SER A 764 24.06 14.40 -16.09
CA SER A 764 23.05 14.81 -15.11
C SER A 764 23.24 14.03 -13.81
N SER A 765 23.11 14.73 -12.68
CA SER A 765 23.11 14.12 -11.35
C SER A 765 21.71 13.92 -10.76
N ALA A 766 20.65 14.35 -11.46
CA ALA A 766 19.31 14.49 -10.88
C ALA A 766 18.19 13.76 -11.63
N LEU A 767 18.31 13.59 -12.96
CA LEU A 767 17.21 13.08 -13.78
C LEU A 767 16.98 11.57 -13.57
N ALA A 768 15.96 11.21 -12.78
CA ALA A 768 15.67 9.82 -12.45
C ALA A 768 14.61 9.17 -13.36
N THR A 769 13.75 9.98 -13.99
CA THR A 769 12.65 9.51 -14.83
C THR A 769 12.58 10.26 -16.15
N LEU A 770 12.63 9.50 -17.24
CA LEU A 770 12.51 10.00 -18.61
C LEU A 770 11.43 9.21 -19.35
N ASN A 771 10.38 9.89 -19.80
CA ASN A 771 9.30 9.29 -20.58
C ASN A 771 9.39 9.69 -22.06
N LEU A 772 9.66 8.70 -22.93
CA LEU A 772 9.79 8.85 -24.39
C LEU A 772 8.76 8.00 -25.15
N GLU A 773 7.66 7.61 -24.52
CA GLU A 773 6.59 6.86 -25.18
C GLU A 773 6.06 7.60 -26.42
N ASN A 774 5.83 6.84 -27.50
CA ASN A 774 5.24 7.33 -28.75
C ASN A 774 6.01 8.53 -29.33
N ASN A 775 7.31 8.35 -29.60
CA ASN A 775 8.20 9.38 -30.17
C ASN A 775 8.74 9.03 -31.56
N SER A 776 8.19 8.00 -32.20
CA SER A 776 8.62 7.50 -33.51
C SER A 776 10.12 7.20 -33.58
N ILE A 777 10.71 6.72 -32.49
CA ILE A 777 12.15 6.42 -32.40
C ILE A 777 12.43 5.21 -33.31
N ARG A 778 13.22 5.42 -34.37
CA ARG A 778 13.59 4.38 -35.35
C ARG A 778 14.96 3.79 -35.06
N SER A 779 15.24 2.64 -35.66
CA SER A 779 16.45 1.84 -35.46
C SER A 779 17.74 2.39 -36.13
N ASN A 780 17.69 3.53 -36.83
CA ASN A 780 18.84 4.02 -37.60
C ASN A 780 19.87 4.67 -36.67
N ARG A 781 21.08 4.10 -36.59
CA ARG A 781 22.23 4.51 -35.74
C ARG A 781 22.17 4.09 -34.28
N ALA A 782 21.46 3.02 -33.98
CA ALA A 782 21.37 2.44 -32.64
C ALA A 782 22.71 2.39 -31.87
N GLN A 783 23.84 2.02 -32.48
CA GLN A 783 25.16 1.98 -31.81
C GLN A 783 25.50 3.20 -30.95
N THR A 784 25.11 4.41 -31.36
CA THR A 784 25.39 5.63 -30.59
C THR A 784 24.52 5.75 -29.33
N LEU A 785 23.30 5.20 -29.35
CA LEU A 785 22.40 5.09 -28.19
C LEU A 785 23.03 4.21 -27.11
N SER A 786 23.75 3.16 -27.54
CA SER A 786 24.44 2.25 -26.64
C SER A 786 25.52 2.93 -25.81
N GLU A 787 26.39 3.69 -26.48
CA GLU A 787 27.52 4.37 -25.84
C GLU A 787 27.06 5.38 -24.79
N ALA A 788 25.88 5.99 -25.00
CA ALA A 788 25.27 6.90 -24.06
C ALA A 788 24.85 6.22 -22.75
N PHE A 789 24.14 5.09 -22.86
CA PHE A 789 23.62 4.34 -21.72
C PHE A 789 24.71 3.61 -20.91
N LYS A 790 25.85 3.27 -21.53
CA LYS A 790 26.98 2.61 -20.83
C LYS A 790 27.48 3.37 -19.61
N THR A 791 27.33 4.70 -19.63
CA THR A 791 27.91 5.62 -18.66
C THR A 791 26.89 6.38 -17.82
N ASP A 792 25.60 6.09 -18.01
CA ASP A 792 24.52 6.66 -17.20
C ASP A 792 24.50 6.02 -15.80
N SER A 793 24.36 6.85 -14.76
CA SER A 793 24.37 6.44 -13.35
C SER A 793 23.13 6.88 -12.56
N THR A 794 22.10 7.41 -13.22
CA THR A 794 20.95 8.03 -12.54
C THR A 794 19.60 7.46 -12.96
N LEU A 795 19.46 6.98 -14.20
CA LEU A 795 18.18 6.50 -14.70
C LEU A 795 17.85 5.11 -14.14
N THR A 796 16.69 5.00 -13.50
CA THR A 796 16.19 3.73 -12.93
C THR A 796 15.04 3.11 -13.72
N THR A 797 14.29 3.95 -14.43
CA THR A 797 13.14 3.56 -15.25
C THR A 797 13.20 4.23 -16.61
N LEU A 798 13.11 3.42 -17.66
CA LEU A 798 13.07 3.88 -19.05
C LEU A 798 11.84 3.30 -19.76
N ASN A 799 10.93 4.19 -20.17
CA ASN A 799 9.76 3.82 -20.96
C ASN A 799 9.98 4.19 -22.44
N LEU A 800 10.10 3.16 -23.28
CA LEU A 800 10.29 3.26 -24.73
C LEU A 800 9.12 2.64 -25.52
N ARG A 801 7.94 2.51 -24.91
CA ARG A 801 6.77 1.89 -25.54
C ARG A 801 6.33 2.61 -26.82
N TYR A 802 5.77 1.83 -27.74
CA TYR A 802 5.19 2.32 -29.00
C TYR A 802 6.21 3.13 -29.82
N ASN A 803 7.39 2.56 -30.03
CA ASN A 803 8.42 3.10 -30.91
C ASN A 803 8.77 2.06 -32.00
N LEU A 804 9.78 2.34 -32.83
CA LEU A 804 10.21 1.51 -33.96
C LEU A 804 11.68 1.11 -33.79
N ILE A 805 12.04 0.70 -32.57
CA ILE A 805 13.43 0.39 -32.17
C ILE A 805 14.03 -0.73 -33.01
N GLY A 806 13.29 -1.81 -33.26
CA GLY A 806 13.74 -2.97 -34.05
C GLY A 806 14.98 -3.69 -33.49
N ASP A 807 15.49 -4.66 -34.25
CA ASP A 807 16.66 -5.47 -33.85
C ASP A 807 17.93 -4.64 -33.66
N ASN A 808 18.19 -3.70 -34.55
CA ASN A 808 19.37 -2.84 -34.45
C ASN A 808 19.30 -1.96 -33.19
N GLY A 809 18.11 -1.42 -32.87
CA GLY A 809 17.88 -0.67 -31.65
C GLY A 809 18.07 -1.51 -30.39
N ALA A 810 17.57 -2.76 -30.40
CA ALA A 810 17.81 -3.71 -29.33
C ALA A 810 19.31 -4.03 -29.16
N GLN A 811 20.07 -4.19 -30.25
CA GLN A 811 21.53 -4.41 -30.21
C GLN A 811 22.26 -3.31 -29.44
N ALA A 812 21.86 -2.06 -29.66
CA ALA A 812 22.45 -0.95 -28.95
C ALA A 812 22.08 -0.91 -27.47
N LEU A 813 20.81 -1.08 -27.15
CA LEU A 813 20.37 -1.15 -25.75
C LEU A 813 21.11 -2.26 -25.00
N SER A 814 21.31 -3.40 -25.66
CA SER A 814 22.05 -4.55 -25.13
C SER A 814 23.50 -4.20 -24.78
N GLU A 815 24.21 -3.60 -25.72
CA GLU A 815 25.61 -3.24 -25.52
C GLU A 815 25.80 -2.21 -24.38
N ALA A 816 24.75 -1.45 -24.04
CA ALA A 816 24.76 -0.58 -22.89
C ALA A 816 24.37 -1.25 -21.57
N LEU A 817 23.37 -2.12 -21.62
CA LEU A 817 22.94 -2.92 -20.48
C LEU A 817 24.10 -3.76 -19.92
N LYS A 818 25.09 -4.14 -20.73
CA LYS A 818 26.28 -4.86 -20.23
C LYS A 818 27.02 -4.13 -19.10
N THR A 819 27.02 -2.79 -19.07
CA THR A 819 27.73 -1.99 -18.06
C THR A 819 26.81 -1.16 -17.17
N ASN A 820 25.55 -0.94 -17.56
CA ASN A 820 24.61 -0.14 -16.78
C ASN A 820 24.12 -0.91 -15.53
N LEU A 821 24.34 -0.32 -14.35
CA LEU A 821 23.99 -0.93 -13.05
C LEU A 821 22.81 -0.25 -12.34
N THR A 822 22.14 0.71 -12.98
CA THR A 822 21.09 1.52 -12.34
C THR A 822 19.70 1.26 -12.89
N LEU A 823 19.60 0.85 -14.16
CA LEU A 823 18.33 0.59 -14.81
C LEU A 823 17.74 -0.73 -14.30
N THR A 824 16.65 -0.64 -13.56
CA THR A 824 15.95 -1.80 -12.99
C THR A 824 14.75 -2.23 -13.83
N THR A 825 14.15 -1.29 -14.56
CA THR A 825 12.96 -1.52 -15.37
C THR A 825 13.13 -0.97 -16.79
N LEU A 826 12.99 -1.86 -17.78
CA LEU A 826 13.03 -1.54 -19.19
C LEU A 826 11.75 -2.04 -19.89
N ASP A 827 10.94 -1.10 -20.41
CA ASP A 827 9.75 -1.43 -21.18
C ASP A 827 9.95 -1.16 -22.68
N LEU A 828 9.97 -2.25 -23.45
CA LEU A 828 10.13 -2.29 -24.91
C LEU A 828 8.86 -2.82 -25.60
N THR A 829 7.69 -2.66 -24.98
CA THR A 829 6.42 -3.08 -25.60
C THR A 829 6.20 -2.40 -26.94
N TYR A 830 5.79 -3.15 -27.96
CA TYR A 830 5.48 -2.64 -29.30
C TYR A 830 6.65 -1.87 -29.92
N ASN A 831 7.73 -2.59 -30.24
CA ASN A 831 8.97 -2.02 -30.79
C ASN A 831 9.54 -2.77 -32.00
N SER A 832 8.80 -3.74 -32.56
CA SER A 832 9.22 -4.54 -33.73
C SER A 832 10.55 -5.27 -33.56
N ILE A 833 10.87 -5.70 -32.33
CA ILE A 833 12.07 -6.50 -32.01
C ILE A 833 11.84 -7.95 -32.46
N GLY A 834 12.73 -8.52 -33.24
CA GLY A 834 12.74 -9.91 -33.69
C GLY A 834 13.78 -10.77 -32.98
N ASP A 835 14.08 -11.94 -33.57
CA ASP A 835 15.02 -12.92 -33.01
C ASP A 835 16.43 -12.36 -32.81
N ASN A 836 16.94 -11.56 -33.76
CA ASN A 836 18.29 -11.00 -33.64
C ASN A 836 18.35 -9.98 -32.50
N GLY A 837 17.30 -9.16 -32.32
CA GLY A 837 17.19 -8.21 -31.23
C GLY A 837 17.05 -8.88 -29.86
N ALA A 838 16.33 -10.01 -29.78
CA ALA A 838 16.31 -10.84 -28.58
C ALA A 838 17.67 -11.49 -28.29
N GLN A 839 18.40 -11.94 -29.32
CA GLN A 839 19.72 -12.54 -29.17
C GLN A 839 20.74 -11.57 -28.56
N VAL A 840 20.80 -10.35 -29.06
CA VAL A 840 21.70 -9.32 -28.51
C VAL A 840 21.30 -8.93 -27.08
N LEU A 841 19.99 -8.82 -26.78
CA LEU A 841 19.51 -8.56 -25.42
C LEU A 841 19.92 -9.67 -24.46
N SER A 842 19.87 -10.92 -24.92
CA SER A 842 20.31 -12.06 -24.12
C SER A 842 21.79 -11.97 -23.74
N GLU A 843 22.65 -11.53 -24.65
CA GLU A 843 24.08 -11.39 -24.37
C GLU A 843 24.36 -10.31 -23.31
N ALA A 844 23.53 -9.27 -23.25
CA ALA A 844 23.60 -8.27 -22.19
C ALA A 844 23.09 -8.79 -20.84
N LEU A 845 21.99 -9.56 -20.86
CA LEU A 845 21.42 -10.14 -19.64
C LEU A 845 22.36 -11.13 -18.97
N LYS A 846 23.26 -11.80 -19.71
CA LYS A 846 24.27 -12.69 -19.09
C LYS A 846 25.17 -11.97 -18.09
N THR A 847 25.42 -10.67 -18.27
CA THR A 847 26.31 -9.88 -17.41
C THR A 847 25.60 -8.83 -16.57
N ASN A 848 24.40 -8.39 -16.98
CA ASN A 848 23.65 -7.36 -16.26
C ASN A 848 22.98 -7.93 -14.99
N LEU A 849 23.33 -7.36 -13.83
CA LEU A 849 22.77 -7.76 -12.53
C LEU A 849 21.81 -6.71 -11.91
N ALA A 850 21.47 -5.66 -12.65
CA ALA A 850 20.61 -4.58 -12.16
C ALA A 850 19.16 -4.68 -12.66
N LEU A 851 18.97 -5.19 -13.88
CA LEU A 851 17.66 -5.25 -14.52
C LEU A 851 16.83 -6.38 -13.92
N THR A 852 15.75 -6.01 -13.24
CA THR A 852 14.84 -6.95 -12.58
C THR A 852 13.59 -7.20 -13.40
N THR A 853 13.21 -6.26 -14.27
CA THR A 853 12.01 -6.32 -15.11
C THR A 853 12.32 -5.97 -16.56
N LEU A 854 12.03 -6.90 -17.45
CA LEU A 854 12.12 -6.72 -18.90
C LEU A 854 10.78 -7.06 -19.56
N ASN A 855 10.17 -6.07 -20.21
CA ASN A 855 8.91 -6.24 -20.94
C ASN A 855 9.14 -6.16 -22.45
N LEU A 856 8.93 -7.28 -23.15
CA LEU A 856 9.10 -7.46 -24.60
C LEU A 856 7.77 -7.77 -25.30
N ARG A 857 6.63 -7.40 -24.69
CA ARG A 857 5.31 -7.66 -25.25
C ARG A 857 5.10 -7.03 -26.64
N ASP A 858 4.28 -7.66 -27.47
CA ASP A 858 3.88 -7.16 -28.80
C ASP A 858 5.12 -6.86 -29.68
N ASN A 859 5.99 -7.86 -29.85
CA ASN A 859 7.16 -7.81 -30.71
C ASN A 859 7.14 -9.01 -31.70
N SER A 860 8.20 -9.19 -32.48
CA SER A 860 8.33 -10.22 -33.52
C SER A 860 9.31 -11.34 -33.14
N ILE A 861 9.49 -11.60 -31.84
CA ILE A 861 10.44 -12.60 -31.33
C ILE A 861 9.89 -14.00 -31.58
N GLY A 862 10.67 -14.88 -32.20
CA GLY A 862 10.37 -16.28 -32.46
C GLY A 862 11.19 -17.24 -31.58
N ASP A 863 11.27 -18.50 -32.01
CA ASP A 863 11.95 -19.58 -31.28
C ASP A 863 13.45 -19.31 -31.05
N LYS A 864 14.15 -18.72 -32.02
CA LYS A 864 15.60 -18.46 -31.90
C LYS A 864 15.88 -17.35 -30.89
N GLY A 865 15.04 -16.32 -30.86
CA GLY A 865 15.14 -15.24 -29.88
C GLY A 865 14.82 -15.72 -28.47
N ALA A 866 13.78 -16.55 -28.32
CA ALA A 866 13.47 -17.22 -27.06
C ALA A 866 14.61 -18.13 -26.60
N GLN A 867 15.22 -18.91 -27.50
CA GLN A 867 16.38 -19.75 -27.19
C GLN A 867 17.56 -18.93 -26.68
N SER A 868 17.85 -17.80 -27.31
CA SER A 868 18.93 -16.91 -26.89
C SER A 868 18.68 -16.36 -25.49
N LEU A 869 17.48 -15.83 -25.24
CA LEU A 869 17.09 -15.31 -23.91
C LEU A 869 17.09 -16.41 -22.85
N SER A 870 16.75 -17.65 -23.21
CA SER A 870 16.83 -18.80 -22.32
C SER A 870 18.27 -19.10 -21.88
N GLU A 871 19.22 -19.03 -22.80
CA GLU A 871 20.64 -19.21 -22.46
C GLU A 871 21.15 -18.12 -21.51
N ALA A 872 20.64 -16.88 -21.64
CA ALA A 872 20.94 -15.83 -20.69
C ALA A 872 20.33 -16.08 -19.31
N LEU A 873 19.08 -16.57 -19.25
CA LEU A 873 18.40 -16.88 -17.99
C LEU A 873 19.08 -17.99 -17.18
N LYS A 874 19.81 -18.92 -17.83
CA LYS A 874 20.57 -19.95 -17.10
C LYS A 874 21.67 -19.36 -16.20
N ILE A 875 22.17 -18.18 -16.55
CA ILE A 875 23.30 -17.51 -15.89
C ILE A 875 22.82 -16.30 -15.09
N ASN A 876 21.83 -15.56 -15.61
CA ASN A 876 21.34 -14.33 -14.99
C ASN A 876 20.68 -14.61 -13.63
N SER A 877 21.06 -13.81 -12.64
CA SER A 877 20.58 -13.91 -11.25
C SER A 877 19.90 -12.64 -10.75
N ALA A 878 19.46 -11.75 -11.64
CA ALA A 878 18.81 -10.49 -11.26
C ALA A 878 17.36 -10.39 -11.79
N LEU A 879 17.09 -10.97 -12.95
CA LEU A 879 15.80 -10.84 -13.60
C LEU A 879 14.74 -11.67 -12.85
N THR A 880 13.67 -10.98 -12.45
CA THR A 880 12.53 -11.57 -11.72
C THR A 880 11.28 -11.64 -12.59
N THR A 881 11.15 -10.71 -13.54
CA THR A 881 9.97 -10.60 -14.41
C THR A 881 10.39 -10.51 -15.87
N LEU A 882 9.91 -11.45 -16.66
CA LEU A 882 10.09 -11.48 -18.11
C LEU A 882 8.75 -11.69 -18.82
N VAL A 883 8.40 -10.76 -19.70
CA VAL A 883 7.12 -10.76 -20.41
C VAL A 883 7.33 -10.83 -21.92
N PHE A 884 6.88 -11.93 -22.52
CA PHE A 884 6.93 -12.24 -23.95
C PHE A 884 5.56 -12.19 -24.65
N CYS A 885 4.50 -11.72 -23.99
CA CYS A 885 3.15 -11.84 -24.55
C CYS A 885 3.05 -11.26 -25.99
N ARG A 886 2.32 -11.93 -26.89
CA ARG A 886 2.14 -11.56 -28.31
C ARG A 886 3.46 -11.49 -29.07
N ASN A 887 4.18 -12.61 -29.08
CA ASN A 887 5.36 -12.87 -29.89
C ASN A 887 5.17 -14.21 -30.64
N LEU A 888 6.07 -14.53 -31.57
CA LEU A 888 6.03 -15.70 -32.46
C LEU A 888 6.74 -16.94 -31.86
N ILE A 889 6.76 -17.06 -30.53
CA ILE A 889 7.41 -18.16 -29.82
C ILE A 889 6.58 -19.44 -29.96
N GLY A 890 7.16 -20.45 -30.59
CA GLY A 890 6.59 -21.79 -30.77
C GLY A 890 7.10 -22.79 -29.74
N SER A 891 6.90 -24.09 -30.02
CA SER A 891 7.26 -25.17 -29.10
C SER A 891 8.76 -25.27 -28.83
N ASN A 892 9.62 -24.96 -29.81
CA ASN A 892 11.07 -25.04 -29.63
C ASN A 892 11.58 -23.90 -28.72
N GLY A 893 11.01 -22.69 -28.86
CA GLY A 893 11.32 -21.58 -27.97
C GLY A 893 10.86 -21.85 -26.53
N ALA A 894 9.68 -22.46 -26.36
CA ALA A 894 9.20 -22.91 -25.05
C ALA A 894 10.08 -24.03 -24.45
N GLN A 895 10.60 -24.95 -25.28
CA GLN A 895 11.55 -25.97 -24.85
C GLN A 895 12.85 -25.35 -24.30
N ALA A 896 13.40 -24.35 -25.00
CA ALA A 896 14.59 -23.65 -24.53
C ALA A 896 14.32 -22.91 -23.21
N LEU A 897 13.16 -22.25 -23.07
CA LEU A 897 12.76 -21.59 -21.82
C LEU A 897 12.65 -22.60 -20.67
N SER A 898 12.12 -23.80 -20.95
CA SER A 898 12.09 -24.90 -19.98
C SER A 898 13.49 -25.28 -19.49
N GLU A 899 14.46 -25.46 -20.39
CA GLU A 899 15.83 -25.79 -19.99
C GLU A 899 16.44 -24.71 -19.10
N ALA A 900 16.13 -23.44 -19.35
CA ALA A 900 16.56 -22.34 -18.50
C ALA A 900 15.88 -22.32 -17.13
N LEU A 901 14.57 -22.57 -17.08
CA LEU A 901 13.80 -22.62 -15.83
C LEU A 901 14.25 -23.75 -14.90
N LYS A 902 14.82 -24.85 -15.43
CA LYS A 902 15.36 -25.94 -14.59
C LYS A 902 16.53 -25.48 -13.70
N THR A 903 17.29 -24.47 -14.13
CA THR A 903 18.47 -23.97 -13.41
C THR A 903 18.27 -22.58 -12.84
N ASN A 904 17.42 -21.74 -13.45
CA ASN A 904 17.18 -20.38 -12.99
C ASN A 904 16.42 -20.36 -11.66
N SER A 905 16.94 -19.59 -10.71
CA SER A 905 16.38 -19.47 -9.36
C SER A 905 15.83 -18.09 -9.01
N THR A 906 15.71 -17.19 -9.99
CA THR A 906 15.37 -15.78 -9.72
C THR A 906 14.08 -15.34 -10.39
N LEU A 907 13.71 -15.95 -11.51
CA LEU A 907 12.51 -15.61 -12.25
C LEU A 907 11.27 -16.07 -11.48
N THR A 908 10.44 -15.11 -11.09
CA THR A 908 9.19 -15.35 -10.35
C THR A 908 7.96 -15.21 -11.24
N THR A 909 8.08 -14.44 -12.33
CA THR A 909 6.98 -14.15 -13.27
C THR A 909 7.42 -14.36 -14.71
N LEU A 910 6.70 -15.25 -15.42
CA LEU A 910 6.88 -15.50 -16.84
C LEU A 910 5.55 -15.34 -17.58
N GLY A 911 5.52 -14.41 -18.55
CA GLY A 911 4.35 -14.17 -19.41
C GLY A 911 4.57 -14.62 -20.84
N LEU A 912 3.79 -15.58 -21.33
CA LEU A 912 3.85 -16.16 -22.68
C LEU A 912 2.47 -16.11 -23.39
N CYS A 913 1.59 -15.20 -23.00
CA CYS A 913 0.25 -15.10 -23.58
C CYS A 913 0.28 -14.77 -25.08
N ARG A 914 -0.54 -15.44 -25.91
CA ARG A 914 -0.57 -15.30 -27.38
C ARG A 914 0.77 -15.62 -28.03
N SER A 915 1.32 -16.78 -27.71
CA SER A 915 2.46 -17.38 -28.39
C SER A 915 2.02 -18.76 -28.94
N PRO A 916 2.41 -19.17 -30.15
CA PRO A 916 1.99 -20.46 -30.71
C PRO A 916 2.76 -21.66 -30.11
N ILE A 917 2.92 -21.77 -28.78
CA ILE A 917 3.78 -22.80 -28.17
C ILE A 917 3.20 -24.22 -28.26
N GLY A 918 1.87 -24.36 -28.30
CA GLY A 918 1.16 -25.64 -28.40
C GLY A 918 1.37 -26.59 -27.20
N SER A 919 0.81 -27.80 -27.31
CA SER A 919 0.94 -28.85 -26.28
C SER A 919 2.40 -29.25 -26.01
N ASN A 920 3.21 -29.35 -27.06
CA ASN A 920 4.61 -29.79 -26.94
C ASN A 920 5.46 -28.77 -26.19
N GLY A 921 5.25 -27.47 -26.44
CA GLY A 921 5.94 -26.40 -25.72
C GLY A 921 5.57 -26.40 -24.24
N VAL A 922 4.29 -26.59 -23.93
CA VAL A 922 3.82 -26.70 -22.54
C VAL A 922 4.32 -27.98 -21.85
N GLN A 923 4.45 -29.09 -22.58
CA GLN A 923 5.04 -30.31 -22.03
C GLN A 923 6.48 -30.06 -21.56
N ALA A 924 7.28 -29.35 -22.35
CA ALA A 924 8.62 -28.96 -21.93
C ALA A 924 8.60 -28.06 -20.69
N LEU A 925 7.79 -26.98 -20.69
CA LEU A 925 7.64 -26.09 -19.53
C LEU A 925 7.23 -26.86 -18.26
N SER A 926 6.34 -27.84 -18.40
CA SER A 926 5.88 -28.69 -17.30
C SER A 926 7.02 -29.50 -16.70
N GLU A 927 7.91 -30.05 -17.53
CA GLU A 927 9.10 -30.76 -17.04
C GLU A 927 10.05 -29.86 -16.25
N ALA A 928 10.15 -28.58 -16.61
CA ALA A 928 10.91 -27.61 -15.82
C ALA A 928 10.22 -27.24 -14.50
N LEU A 929 8.89 -27.11 -14.51
CA LEU A 929 8.10 -26.82 -13.31
C LEU A 929 8.21 -27.92 -12.25
N LYS A 930 8.46 -29.17 -12.61
CA LYS A 930 8.67 -30.26 -11.63
C LYS A 930 9.83 -29.98 -10.67
N THR A 931 10.86 -29.26 -11.13
CA THR A 931 12.07 -28.95 -10.34
C THR A 931 12.19 -27.48 -9.96
N ASN A 932 11.56 -26.56 -10.69
CA ASN A 932 11.65 -25.13 -10.41
C ASN A 932 10.84 -24.75 -9.16
N SER A 933 11.50 -24.12 -8.20
CA SER A 933 10.91 -23.72 -6.92
C SER A 933 10.77 -22.20 -6.74
N ASN A 934 10.88 -21.40 -7.81
CA ASN A 934 10.89 -19.93 -7.72
C ASN A 934 9.79 -19.26 -8.56
N LEU A 935 9.37 -19.88 -9.66
CA LEU A 935 8.33 -19.33 -10.52
C LEU A 935 6.98 -19.42 -9.80
N THR A 936 6.42 -18.26 -9.48
CA THR A 936 5.13 -18.15 -8.76
C THR A 936 3.98 -17.82 -9.71
N THR A 937 4.26 -17.15 -10.83
CA THR A 937 3.25 -16.71 -11.80
C THR A 937 3.62 -17.14 -13.22
N LEU A 938 2.71 -17.88 -13.85
CA LEU A 938 2.85 -18.34 -15.23
C LEU A 938 1.58 -18.00 -16.04
N ASP A 939 1.73 -17.11 -17.04
CA ASP A 939 0.64 -16.70 -17.95
C ASP A 939 0.81 -17.35 -19.33
N LEU A 940 -0.06 -18.31 -19.65
CA LEU A 940 -0.05 -19.12 -20.87
C LEU A 940 -1.33 -18.93 -21.70
N ARG A 941 -2.01 -17.79 -21.63
CA ARG A 941 -3.27 -17.59 -22.39
C ARG A 941 -3.06 -17.65 -23.91
N TYR A 942 -4.03 -18.12 -24.69
CA TYR A 942 -3.97 -18.15 -26.16
C TYR A 942 -2.75 -18.89 -26.74
N ASN A 943 -2.49 -20.12 -26.29
CA ASN A 943 -1.31 -20.91 -26.67
C ASN A 943 -1.64 -22.27 -27.34
N LEU A 944 -2.92 -22.57 -27.62
CA LEU A 944 -3.36 -23.82 -28.28
C LEU A 944 -2.87 -25.09 -27.55
N ILE A 945 -2.95 -25.10 -26.22
CA ILE A 945 -2.37 -26.14 -25.36
C ILE A 945 -3.09 -27.49 -25.49
N GLY A 946 -4.43 -27.49 -25.56
CA GLY A 946 -5.26 -28.70 -25.59
C GLY A 946 -5.14 -29.58 -24.34
N ASP A 947 -5.84 -30.72 -24.35
CA ASP A 947 -5.85 -31.67 -23.22
C ASP A 947 -4.48 -32.26 -22.91
N ASN A 948 -3.68 -32.57 -23.93
CA ASN A 948 -2.34 -33.14 -23.75
C ASN A 948 -1.40 -32.18 -23.01
N GLY A 949 -1.47 -30.88 -23.31
CA GLY A 949 -0.67 -29.90 -22.59
C GLY A 949 -1.19 -29.63 -21.16
N ALA A 950 -2.50 -29.70 -20.95
CA ALA A 950 -3.09 -29.65 -19.60
C ALA A 950 -2.67 -30.86 -18.76
N GLN A 951 -2.60 -32.07 -19.34
CA GLN A 951 -2.08 -33.26 -18.68
C GLN A 951 -0.63 -33.06 -18.23
N ALA A 952 0.24 -32.53 -19.09
CA ALA A 952 1.63 -32.29 -18.73
C ALA A 952 1.75 -31.29 -17.55
N LEU A 953 0.98 -30.18 -17.58
CA LEU A 953 0.94 -29.23 -16.47
C LEU A 953 0.47 -29.89 -15.18
N SER A 954 -0.51 -30.80 -15.28
CA SER A 954 -1.04 -31.54 -14.14
C SER A 954 0.04 -32.39 -13.47
N GLU A 955 0.84 -33.12 -14.25
CA GLU A 955 1.96 -33.90 -13.73
C GLU A 955 2.98 -33.02 -13.01
N ALA A 956 3.24 -31.82 -13.51
CA ALA A 956 4.15 -30.87 -12.86
C ALA A 956 3.58 -30.31 -11.56
N LEU A 957 2.30 -29.95 -11.55
CA LEU A 957 1.61 -29.41 -10.37
C LEU A 957 1.54 -30.41 -9.21
N LYS A 958 1.54 -31.73 -9.49
CA LYS A 958 1.59 -32.76 -8.43
C LYS A 958 2.84 -32.64 -7.54
N THR A 959 3.96 -32.11 -8.05
CA THR A 959 5.22 -31.98 -7.31
C THR A 959 5.65 -30.53 -7.07
N ASN A 960 5.21 -29.58 -7.90
CA ASN A 960 5.59 -28.18 -7.77
C ASN A 960 4.95 -27.54 -6.52
N SER A 961 5.77 -26.84 -5.74
CA SER A 961 5.35 -26.17 -4.50
C SER A 961 5.60 -24.65 -4.51
N ALA A 962 5.87 -24.06 -5.68
CA ALA A 962 6.18 -22.64 -5.83
C ALA A 962 5.11 -21.87 -6.60
N LEU A 963 4.48 -22.50 -7.58
CA LEU A 963 3.51 -21.86 -8.45
C LEU A 963 2.22 -21.57 -7.67
N THR A 964 1.85 -20.28 -7.61
CA THR A 964 0.64 -19.80 -6.95
C THR A 964 -0.41 -19.35 -7.96
N THR A 965 0.01 -18.89 -9.15
CA THR A 965 -0.86 -18.37 -10.20
C THR A 965 -0.56 -19.02 -11.55
N LEU A 966 -1.56 -19.72 -12.10
CA LEU A 966 -1.51 -20.34 -13.42
C LEU A 966 -2.69 -19.87 -14.28
N ILE A 967 -2.39 -19.18 -15.39
CA ILE A 967 -3.42 -18.63 -16.28
C ILE A 967 -3.39 -19.33 -17.65
N LEU A 968 -4.48 -20.02 -17.99
CA LEU A 968 -4.65 -20.90 -19.15
C LEU A 968 -5.87 -20.52 -20.01
N GLU A 969 -6.29 -19.25 -20.00
CA GLU A 969 -7.43 -18.80 -20.81
C GLU A 969 -7.20 -18.96 -22.34
N ARG A 970 -8.21 -19.41 -23.09
CA ARG A 970 -8.15 -19.62 -24.57
C ARG A 970 -7.12 -20.64 -25.03
N ASN A 971 -7.22 -21.86 -24.53
CA ASN A 971 -6.27 -22.92 -24.83
C ASN A 971 -6.87 -24.22 -25.36
N SER A 972 -8.17 -24.22 -25.69
CA SER A 972 -8.89 -25.40 -26.19
C SER A 972 -8.79 -26.62 -25.27
N ILE A 973 -8.70 -26.41 -23.96
CA ILE A 973 -8.71 -27.47 -22.95
C ILE A 973 -10.14 -28.00 -22.81
N GLY A 974 -10.35 -29.29 -22.97
CA GLY A 974 -11.62 -29.99 -22.82
C GLY A 974 -11.76 -30.70 -21.47
N ASP A 975 -12.75 -31.59 -21.39
CA ASP A 975 -13.05 -32.36 -20.18
C ASP A 975 -11.87 -33.21 -19.70
N ASN A 976 -11.12 -33.85 -20.61
CA ASN A 976 -9.99 -34.69 -20.23
C ASN A 976 -8.85 -33.87 -19.62
N GLY A 977 -8.55 -32.70 -20.19
CA GLY A 977 -7.52 -31.81 -19.62
C GLY A 977 -7.94 -31.22 -18.28
N ALA A 978 -9.22 -30.88 -18.11
CA ALA A 978 -9.76 -30.49 -16.80
C ALA A 978 -9.68 -31.63 -15.78
N GLN A 979 -9.95 -32.88 -16.19
CA GLN A 979 -9.83 -34.06 -15.34
C GLN A 979 -8.41 -34.25 -14.83
N THR A 980 -7.40 -34.16 -15.70
CA THR A 980 -6.01 -34.29 -15.27
C THR A 980 -5.59 -33.17 -14.32
N LEU A 981 -6.02 -31.93 -14.58
CA LEU A 981 -5.73 -30.79 -13.70
C LEU A 981 -6.33 -31.01 -12.32
N SER A 982 -7.54 -31.58 -12.28
CA SER A 982 -8.24 -31.92 -11.04
C SER A 982 -7.48 -32.94 -10.20
N GLU A 983 -6.90 -33.96 -10.82
CA GLU A 983 -6.05 -34.91 -10.09
C GLU A 983 -4.84 -34.25 -9.45
N ALA A 984 -4.24 -33.26 -10.12
CA ALA A 984 -3.12 -32.51 -9.56
C ALA A 984 -3.54 -31.61 -8.40
N LEU A 985 -4.69 -30.93 -8.54
CA LEU A 985 -5.26 -30.09 -7.49
C LEU A 985 -5.60 -30.88 -6.22
N LYS A 986 -5.93 -32.18 -6.30
CA LYS A 986 -6.16 -33.00 -5.10
C LYS A 986 -4.94 -33.05 -4.17
N THR A 987 -3.72 -32.87 -4.68
CA THR A 987 -2.48 -32.92 -3.89
C THR A 987 -1.73 -31.59 -3.83
N ASN A 988 -1.93 -30.69 -4.80
CA ASN A 988 -1.23 -29.40 -4.83
C ASN A 988 -1.87 -28.40 -3.84
N LEU A 989 -1.10 -27.98 -2.83
CA LEU A 989 -1.55 -27.05 -1.80
C LEU A 989 -0.93 -25.65 -1.93
N THR A 990 -0.39 -25.31 -3.10
CA THR A 990 0.32 -24.04 -3.32
C THR A 990 -0.37 -23.15 -4.35
N LEU A 991 -1.04 -23.73 -5.34
CA LEU A 991 -1.76 -22.99 -6.37
C LEU A 991 -3.01 -22.33 -5.76
N THR A 992 -3.04 -21.00 -5.77
CA THR A 992 -4.16 -20.21 -5.24
C THR A 992 -5.05 -19.66 -6.34
N THR A 993 -4.52 -19.47 -7.54
CA THR A 993 -5.25 -18.94 -8.71
C THR A 993 -5.09 -19.84 -9.93
N LEU A 994 -6.20 -20.34 -10.44
CA LEU A 994 -6.28 -21.11 -11.69
C LEU A 994 -7.26 -20.45 -12.67
N GLY A 995 -6.73 -19.88 -13.75
CA GLY A 995 -7.53 -19.27 -14.81
C GLY A 995 -7.73 -20.23 -15.98
N LEU A 996 -8.97 -20.63 -16.26
CA LEU A 996 -9.36 -21.57 -17.33
C LEU A 996 -10.45 -20.97 -18.24
N ASN A 997 -10.61 -19.65 -18.26
CA ASN A 997 -11.61 -18.99 -19.09
C ASN A 997 -11.46 -19.33 -20.59
N ASN A 998 -12.54 -19.29 -21.37
CA ASN A 998 -12.57 -19.49 -22.81
C ASN A 998 -11.91 -20.81 -23.27
N ASN A 999 -12.27 -21.93 -22.66
CA ASN A 999 -11.82 -23.26 -23.07
C ASN A 999 -13.03 -24.11 -23.53
N SER A 1000 -12.84 -25.41 -23.72
CA SER A 1000 -13.87 -26.36 -24.16
C SER A 1000 -14.33 -27.29 -23.02
N ILE A 1001 -14.27 -26.83 -21.77
CA ILE A 1001 -14.63 -27.62 -20.59
C ILE A 1001 -16.15 -27.74 -20.52
N GLY A 1002 -16.66 -28.96 -20.48
CA GLY A 1002 -18.06 -29.30 -20.30
C GLY A 1002 -18.38 -29.80 -18.89
N ASP A 1003 -19.52 -30.48 -18.76
CA ASP A 1003 -20.02 -30.97 -17.47
C ASP A 1003 -19.08 -31.98 -16.81
N ASN A 1004 -18.44 -32.87 -17.57
CA ASN A 1004 -17.55 -33.88 -16.98
C ASN A 1004 -16.27 -33.24 -16.45
N GLY A 1005 -15.72 -32.25 -17.16
CA GLY A 1005 -14.56 -31.50 -16.70
C GLY A 1005 -14.86 -30.67 -15.46
N ALA A 1006 -16.03 -30.02 -15.41
CA ALA A 1006 -16.51 -29.35 -14.21
C ALA A 1006 -16.71 -30.32 -13.04
N GLN A 1007 -17.23 -31.52 -13.30
CA GLN A 1007 -17.37 -32.58 -12.28
C GLN A 1007 -16.01 -32.98 -11.70
N ALA A 1008 -15.00 -33.21 -12.55
CA ALA A 1008 -13.67 -33.55 -12.08
C ALA A 1008 -13.07 -32.43 -11.21
N LEU A 1009 -13.19 -31.18 -11.63
CA LEU A 1009 -12.69 -30.02 -10.87
C LEU A 1009 -13.39 -29.93 -9.51
N SER A 1010 -14.68 -30.23 -9.47
CA SER A 1010 -15.48 -30.25 -8.25
C SER A 1010 -14.99 -31.31 -7.25
N GLU A 1011 -14.66 -32.51 -7.72
CA GLU A 1011 -14.07 -33.54 -6.86
C GLU A 1011 -12.73 -33.11 -6.26
N ALA A 1012 -11.92 -32.35 -7.01
CA ALA A 1012 -10.68 -31.81 -6.49
C ALA A 1012 -10.91 -30.73 -5.44
N LEU A 1013 -11.85 -29.81 -5.69
CA LEU A 1013 -12.19 -28.73 -4.77
C LEU A 1013 -12.72 -29.23 -3.41
N LYS A 1014 -13.37 -30.39 -3.35
CA LYS A 1014 -13.81 -30.98 -2.07
C LYS A 1014 -12.67 -31.25 -1.10
N ILE A 1015 -11.46 -31.46 -1.62
CA ILE A 1015 -10.28 -31.85 -0.85
C ILE A 1015 -9.25 -30.72 -0.82
N ASN A 1016 -9.12 -29.97 -1.92
CA ASN A 1016 -8.13 -28.90 -2.03
C ASN A 1016 -8.44 -27.73 -1.08
N SER A 1017 -7.45 -27.33 -0.31
CA SER A 1017 -7.55 -26.25 0.67
C SER A 1017 -6.61 -25.07 0.37
N ALA A 1018 -6.19 -24.90 -0.87
CA ALA A 1018 -5.26 -23.84 -1.28
C ALA A 1018 -5.84 -22.90 -2.34
N LEU A 1019 -6.66 -23.42 -3.26
CA LEU A 1019 -7.23 -22.66 -4.35
C LEU A 1019 -8.26 -21.66 -3.80
N THR A 1020 -8.05 -20.38 -4.12
CA THR A 1020 -8.92 -19.26 -3.72
C THR A 1020 -9.62 -18.60 -4.90
N ILE A 1021 -9.08 -18.73 -6.11
CA ILE A 1021 -9.63 -18.17 -7.35
C ILE A 1021 -9.64 -19.25 -8.43
N LEU A 1022 -10.83 -19.53 -8.96
CA LEU A 1022 -11.04 -20.43 -10.10
C LEU A 1022 -11.86 -19.70 -11.16
N GLU A 1023 -11.28 -19.54 -12.36
CA GLU A 1023 -11.97 -18.89 -13.48
C GLU A 1023 -12.32 -19.91 -14.58
N LEU A 1024 -13.59 -20.11 -14.85
CA LEU A 1024 -14.15 -21.11 -15.79
C LEU A 1024 -15.13 -20.49 -16.80
N GLY A 1025 -15.09 -19.17 -16.96
CA GLY A 1025 -15.96 -18.47 -17.91
C GLY A 1025 -15.72 -18.86 -19.37
N SER A 1026 -16.67 -18.63 -20.28
CA SER A 1026 -16.61 -18.94 -21.70
C SER A 1026 -16.28 -20.42 -22.00
N ASN A 1027 -16.88 -21.35 -21.27
CA ASN A 1027 -16.74 -22.79 -21.46
C ASN A 1027 -18.09 -23.41 -21.89
N SER A 1028 -18.22 -24.73 -21.91
CA SER A 1028 -19.44 -25.48 -22.25
C SER A 1028 -20.10 -26.14 -21.03
N ILE A 1029 -19.96 -25.53 -19.85
CA ILE A 1029 -20.50 -26.07 -18.59
C ILE A 1029 -22.01 -25.87 -18.55
N GLY A 1030 -22.76 -26.96 -18.42
CA GLY A 1030 -24.22 -27.00 -18.31
C GLY A 1030 -24.71 -27.21 -16.88
N GLU A 1031 -25.98 -27.61 -16.76
CA GLU A 1031 -26.64 -27.82 -15.46
C GLU A 1031 -25.96 -28.89 -14.60
N LYS A 1032 -25.42 -29.96 -15.20
CA LYS A 1032 -24.78 -31.06 -14.45
C LYS A 1032 -23.42 -30.64 -13.91
N GLY A 1033 -22.66 -29.86 -14.68
CA GLY A 1033 -21.41 -29.28 -14.22
C GLY A 1033 -21.64 -28.27 -13.09
N ALA A 1034 -22.69 -27.45 -13.20
CA ALA A 1034 -23.12 -26.56 -12.11
C ALA A 1034 -23.47 -27.34 -10.84
N GLN A 1035 -24.20 -28.45 -10.97
CA GLN A 1035 -24.55 -29.33 -9.85
C GLN A 1035 -23.31 -29.89 -9.16
N ALA A 1036 -22.33 -30.36 -9.93
CA ALA A 1036 -21.09 -30.87 -9.36
C ALA A 1036 -20.32 -29.77 -8.60
N LEU A 1037 -20.18 -28.58 -9.19
CA LEU A 1037 -19.49 -27.43 -8.56
C LEU A 1037 -20.20 -27.01 -7.27
N SER A 1038 -21.54 -27.01 -7.28
CA SER A 1038 -22.36 -26.74 -6.10
C SER A 1038 -22.07 -27.72 -4.96
N GLU A 1039 -21.99 -29.01 -5.27
CA GLU A 1039 -21.70 -30.02 -4.26
C GLU A 1039 -20.29 -29.87 -3.67
N ALA A 1040 -19.32 -29.39 -4.46
CA ALA A 1040 -17.99 -29.08 -3.94
C ALA A 1040 -17.97 -27.82 -3.06
N LEU A 1041 -18.71 -26.78 -3.44
CA LEU A 1041 -18.81 -25.52 -2.69
C LEU A 1041 -19.42 -25.71 -1.30
N LYS A 1042 -20.29 -26.71 -1.09
CA LYS A 1042 -20.85 -26.99 0.25
C LYS A 1042 -19.78 -27.34 1.28
N SER A 1043 -18.70 -28.00 0.86
CA SER A 1043 -17.61 -28.43 1.75
C SER A 1043 -16.33 -27.61 1.59
N ASN A 1044 -16.10 -26.97 0.43
CA ASN A 1044 -14.91 -26.17 0.20
C ASN A 1044 -15.01 -24.81 0.92
N LEU A 1045 -14.06 -24.55 1.81
CA LEU A 1045 -14.00 -23.32 2.61
C LEU A 1045 -12.75 -22.49 2.27
N THR A 1046 -12.26 -22.55 1.04
CA THR A 1046 -11.06 -21.81 0.61
C THR A 1046 -11.31 -20.97 -0.63
N LEU A 1047 -12.18 -21.42 -1.53
CA LEU A 1047 -12.52 -20.69 -2.73
C LEU A 1047 -13.28 -19.40 -2.37
N THR A 1048 -12.76 -18.27 -2.84
CA THR A 1048 -13.32 -16.93 -2.61
C THR A 1048 -13.85 -16.30 -3.90
N THR A 1049 -13.35 -16.72 -5.06
CA THR A 1049 -13.79 -16.25 -6.38
C THR A 1049 -14.02 -17.42 -7.32
N LEU A 1050 -15.19 -17.46 -7.93
CA LEU A 1050 -15.58 -18.41 -8.98
C LEU A 1050 -16.14 -17.63 -10.17
N ASP A 1051 -15.45 -17.67 -11.31
CA ASP A 1051 -15.96 -17.11 -12.57
C ASP A 1051 -16.57 -18.22 -13.44
N LEU A 1052 -17.83 -18.09 -13.82
CA LEU A 1052 -18.58 -19.01 -14.67
C LEU A 1052 -19.27 -18.27 -15.82
N ARG A 1053 -18.86 -17.04 -16.18
CA ARG A 1053 -19.49 -16.27 -17.28
C ARG A 1053 -19.57 -17.05 -18.60
N TYR A 1054 -20.43 -16.74 -19.57
CA TYR A 1054 -20.50 -17.36 -20.90
C TYR A 1054 -20.50 -18.90 -20.86
N ASN A 1055 -21.41 -19.52 -20.10
CA ASN A 1055 -21.59 -20.97 -20.03
C ASN A 1055 -23.08 -21.32 -20.29
N LEU A 1056 -23.49 -22.57 -20.08
CA LEU A 1056 -24.84 -23.11 -20.36
C LEU A 1056 -25.57 -23.55 -19.09
N ILE A 1057 -25.32 -22.89 -17.97
CA ILE A 1057 -25.76 -23.29 -16.62
C ILE A 1057 -27.29 -23.41 -16.50
N GLY A 1058 -28.03 -22.44 -17.06
CA GLY A 1058 -29.50 -22.42 -17.02
C GLY A 1058 -30.11 -22.29 -15.62
N ASP A 1059 -31.44 -22.34 -15.54
CA ASP A 1059 -32.18 -22.17 -14.28
C ASP A 1059 -31.93 -23.29 -13.27
N ASN A 1060 -31.90 -24.55 -13.73
CA ASN A 1060 -31.63 -25.70 -12.88
C ASN A 1060 -30.22 -25.63 -12.27
N GLY A 1061 -29.23 -25.22 -13.07
CA GLY A 1061 -27.86 -25.04 -12.61
C GLY A 1061 -27.73 -23.89 -11.59
N ALA A 1062 -28.45 -22.78 -11.79
CA ALA A 1062 -28.53 -21.68 -10.83
C ALA A 1062 -29.20 -22.11 -9.52
N GLN A 1063 -30.21 -22.99 -9.58
CA GLN A 1063 -30.89 -23.51 -8.40
C GLN A 1063 -29.99 -24.37 -7.51
N VAL A 1064 -29.19 -25.26 -8.09
CA VAL A 1064 -28.24 -26.07 -7.31
C VAL A 1064 -27.10 -25.22 -6.73
N LEU A 1065 -26.63 -24.22 -7.48
CA LEU A 1065 -25.62 -23.26 -6.98
C LEU A 1065 -26.16 -22.46 -5.79
N SER A 1066 -27.42 -22.02 -5.85
CA SER A 1066 -28.11 -21.38 -4.73
C SER A 1066 -28.05 -22.22 -3.45
N GLU A 1067 -28.36 -23.52 -3.55
CA GLU A 1067 -28.36 -24.38 -2.37
C GLU A 1067 -26.98 -24.52 -1.74
N ALA A 1068 -25.92 -24.57 -2.56
CA ALA A 1068 -24.55 -24.57 -2.05
C ALA A 1068 -24.16 -23.23 -1.41
N LEU A 1069 -24.58 -22.11 -1.99
CA LEU A 1069 -24.32 -20.78 -1.45
C LEU A 1069 -25.00 -20.58 -0.09
N LYS A 1070 -26.15 -21.20 0.20
CA LYS A 1070 -26.77 -21.09 1.53
C LYS A 1070 -25.86 -21.57 2.66
N THR A 1071 -25.00 -22.55 2.39
CA THR A 1071 -24.09 -23.14 3.37
C THR A 1071 -22.65 -22.68 3.22
N ASN A 1072 -22.22 -22.30 2.02
CA ASN A 1072 -20.85 -21.86 1.77
C ASN A 1072 -20.59 -20.49 2.43
N SER A 1073 -19.49 -20.39 3.17
CA SER A 1073 -19.14 -19.20 3.94
C SER A 1073 -17.82 -18.57 3.53
N THR A 1074 -17.32 -18.82 2.32
CA THR A 1074 -16.03 -18.29 1.86
C THR A 1074 -16.10 -17.64 0.49
N LEU A 1075 -16.98 -18.13 -0.39
CA LEU A 1075 -17.16 -17.56 -1.71
C LEU A 1075 -17.71 -16.14 -1.57
N SER A 1076 -16.95 -15.20 -2.14
CA SER A 1076 -17.19 -13.77 -2.03
C SER A 1076 -17.46 -13.11 -3.38
N ASN A 1077 -17.06 -13.75 -4.48
CA ASN A 1077 -17.25 -13.26 -5.84
C ASN A 1077 -17.69 -14.41 -6.74
N LEU A 1078 -18.88 -14.30 -7.33
CA LEU A 1078 -19.44 -15.27 -8.27
C LEU A 1078 -19.83 -14.54 -9.55
N ASN A 1079 -19.26 -14.93 -10.68
CA ASN A 1079 -19.61 -14.36 -11.98
C ASN A 1079 -20.39 -15.38 -12.80
N LEU A 1080 -21.62 -15.03 -13.18
CA LEU A 1080 -22.57 -15.82 -13.95
C LEU A 1080 -23.08 -15.06 -15.18
N TRP A 1081 -22.35 -14.04 -15.66
CA TRP A 1081 -22.68 -13.31 -16.89
C TRP A 1081 -22.93 -14.28 -18.05
N ASP A 1082 -24.02 -14.18 -18.81
CA ASP A 1082 -24.32 -14.94 -20.04
C ASP A 1082 -24.34 -16.46 -19.84
N ASN A 1083 -25.34 -16.93 -19.08
CA ASN A 1083 -25.49 -18.32 -18.69
C ASN A 1083 -26.87 -18.90 -19.00
N SER A 1084 -27.66 -18.22 -19.83
CA SER A 1084 -29.06 -18.56 -20.11
C SER A 1084 -29.92 -18.69 -18.85
N ILE A 1085 -29.61 -17.96 -17.78
CA ILE A 1085 -30.38 -17.96 -16.53
C ILE A 1085 -31.64 -17.10 -16.72
N GLY A 1086 -32.81 -17.68 -16.48
CA GLY A 1086 -34.12 -17.02 -16.49
C GLY A 1086 -34.61 -16.65 -15.10
N ASP A 1087 -35.91 -16.38 -15.00
CA ASP A 1087 -36.55 -15.91 -13.77
C ASP A 1087 -36.49 -16.94 -12.63
N ASN A 1088 -36.61 -18.23 -12.94
CA ASN A 1088 -36.60 -19.28 -11.92
C ASN A 1088 -35.21 -19.45 -11.29
N GLY A 1089 -34.14 -19.37 -12.11
CA GLY A 1089 -32.78 -19.41 -11.62
C GLY A 1089 -32.43 -18.15 -10.81
N ALA A 1090 -32.85 -16.99 -11.27
CA ALA A 1090 -32.73 -15.74 -10.51
C ALA A 1090 -33.46 -15.81 -9.17
N GLN A 1091 -34.66 -16.39 -9.13
CA GLN A 1091 -35.40 -16.61 -7.89
C GLN A 1091 -34.66 -17.55 -6.94
N ALA A 1092 -34.13 -18.66 -7.42
CA ALA A 1092 -33.37 -19.57 -6.58
C ALA A 1092 -32.12 -18.89 -6.00
N LEU A 1093 -31.32 -18.20 -6.82
CA LEU A 1093 -30.16 -17.43 -6.37
C LEU A 1093 -30.54 -16.37 -5.32
N SER A 1094 -31.71 -15.74 -5.50
CA SER A 1094 -32.25 -14.79 -4.54
C SER A 1094 -32.42 -15.39 -3.14
N GLU A 1095 -32.89 -16.64 -3.04
CA GLU A 1095 -33.07 -17.29 -1.73
C GLU A 1095 -31.74 -17.53 -1.02
N ALA A 1096 -30.70 -17.91 -1.77
CA ALA A 1096 -29.37 -18.05 -1.21
C ALA A 1096 -28.81 -16.74 -0.67
N PHE A 1097 -29.04 -15.61 -1.36
CA PHE A 1097 -28.54 -14.31 -0.90
C PHE A 1097 -29.14 -13.85 0.41
N LYS A 1098 -30.36 -14.28 0.74
CA LYS A 1098 -30.98 -13.95 2.03
C LYS A 1098 -30.22 -14.54 3.21
N THR A 1099 -29.51 -15.64 3.00
CA THR A 1099 -28.83 -16.39 4.08
C THR A 1099 -27.31 -16.39 3.94
N ASN A 1100 -26.76 -16.21 2.74
CA ASN A 1100 -25.31 -16.18 2.50
C ASN A 1100 -24.69 -14.85 2.97
N LEU A 1101 -23.69 -14.94 3.84
CA LEU A 1101 -23.05 -13.79 4.48
C LEU A 1101 -21.65 -13.44 3.92
N THR A 1102 -21.23 -14.08 2.83
CA THR A 1102 -19.86 -13.89 2.29
C THR A 1102 -19.83 -13.40 0.87
N LEU A 1103 -20.86 -13.69 0.07
CA LEU A 1103 -20.95 -13.27 -1.32
C LEU A 1103 -21.15 -11.75 -1.39
N THR A 1104 -20.11 -11.07 -1.89
CA THR A 1104 -20.05 -9.62 -2.04
C THR A 1104 -20.24 -9.17 -3.48
N ASN A 1105 -19.91 -9.99 -4.47
CA ASN A 1105 -20.09 -9.63 -5.86
C ASN A 1105 -20.77 -10.76 -6.63
N LEU A 1106 -21.84 -10.40 -7.34
CA LEU A 1106 -22.55 -11.28 -8.24
C LEU A 1106 -22.73 -10.60 -9.60
N ASP A 1107 -22.18 -11.18 -10.65
CA ASP A 1107 -22.38 -10.69 -12.01
C ASP A 1107 -23.36 -11.60 -12.76
N LEU A 1108 -24.49 -11.05 -13.22
CA LEU A 1108 -25.57 -11.76 -13.91
C LEU A 1108 -25.90 -11.11 -15.27
N ARG A 1109 -24.97 -10.35 -15.86
CA ARG A 1109 -25.17 -9.70 -17.17
C ARG A 1109 -25.59 -10.68 -18.27
N TYR A 1110 -26.18 -10.18 -19.37
CA TYR A 1110 -26.60 -10.95 -20.56
C TYR A 1110 -27.30 -12.29 -20.26
N ASN A 1111 -28.10 -12.37 -19.21
CA ASN A 1111 -28.93 -13.53 -18.95
C ASN A 1111 -30.36 -13.29 -19.48
N LEU A 1112 -31.23 -14.28 -19.32
CA LEU A 1112 -32.63 -14.25 -19.76
C LEU A 1112 -33.58 -13.79 -18.64
N ILE A 1113 -33.05 -13.03 -17.66
CA ILE A 1113 -33.81 -12.56 -16.49
C ILE A 1113 -34.78 -11.45 -16.92
N ARG A 1114 -36.05 -11.62 -16.55
CA ARG A 1114 -37.16 -10.70 -16.83
C ARG A 1114 -37.67 -10.07 -15.52
N ASP A 1115 -38.83 -9.41 -15.60
CA ASP A 1115 -39.46 -8.70 -14.47
C ASP A 1115 -39.59 -9.55 -13.19
N ASN A 1116 -39.96 -10.83 -13.32
CA ASN A 1116 -40.21 -11.68 -12.15
C ASN A 1116 -38.90 -12.11 -11.47
N GLY A 1117 -37.86 -12.45 -12.23
CA GLY A 1117 -36.54 -12.77 -11.69
C GLY A 1117 -35.89 -11.55 -11.05
N ALA A 1118 -36.05 -10.38 -11.68
CA ALA A 1118 -35.72 -9.09 -11.10
C ALA A 1118 -36.44 -8.83 -9.76
N GLN A 1119 -37.74 -9.13 -9.68
CA GLN A 1119 -38.52 -9.01 -8.44
C GLN A 1119 -38.04 -9.97 -7.35
N ALA A 1120 -37.64 -11.19 -7.69
CA ALA A 1120 -37.11 -12.14 -6.72
C ALA A 1120 -35.76 -11.69 -6.17
N LEU A 1121 -34.82 -11.32 -7.06
CA LEU A 1121 -33.53 -10.73 -6.70
C LEU A 1121 -33.69 -9.46 -5.86
N SER A 1122 -34.69 -8.63 -6.16
CA SER A 1122 -35.11 -7.48 -5.36
C SER A 1122 -35.47 -7.89 -3.92
N GLY A 1123 -36.32 -8.91 -3.75
CA GLY A 1123 -36.69 -9.42 -2.42
C GLY A 1123 -35.48 -9.91 -1.62
N ALA A 1124 -34.48 -10.46 -2.28
CA ALA A 1124 -33.26 -10.93 -1.64
C ALA A 1124 -32.27 -9.82 -1.31
N LEU A 1125 -32.09 -8.87 -2.21
CA LEU A 1125 -31.31 -7.65 -1.94
C LEU A 1125 -31.87 -6.94 -0.71
N LYS A 1126 -33.18 -6.85 -0.52
CA LYS A 1126 -33.76 -6.26 0.71
C LYS A 1126 -33.36 -6.97 2.01
N ALA A 1127 -33.00 -8.24 1.95
CA ALA A 1127 -32.73 -9.09 3.12
C ALA A 1127 -31.23 -9.41 3.31
N SER A 1128 -30.41 -9.32 2.27
CA SER A 1128 -28.98 -9.61 2.29
C SER A 1128 -28.16 -8.40 2.71
N SER A 1129 -27.18 -8.54 3.62
CA SER A 1129 -26.35 -7.44 4.11
C SER A 1129 -24.89 -7.50 3.63
N THR A 1130 -24.61 -8.23 2.56
CA THR A 1130 -23.23 -8.61 2.19
C THR A 1130 -22.90 -8.36 0.73
N VAL A 1131 -23.89 -8.36 -0.16
CA VAL A 1131 -23.69 -8.06 -1.59
C VAL A 1131 -23.37 -6.57 -1.78
N VAL A 1132 -22.17 -6.31 -2.32
CA VAL A 1132 -21.58 -5.01 -2.63
C VAL A 1132 -21.71 -4.64 -4.11
N ALA A 1133 -21.79 -5.60 -5.02
CA ALA A 1133 -22.06 -5.31 -6.43
C ALA A 1133 -22.92 -6.40 -7.08
N LEU A 1134 -23.99 -5.98 -7.76
CA LEU A 1134 -24.83 -6.84 -8.58
C LEU A 1134 -24.95 -6.24 -9.98
N ASN A 1135 -24.55 -7.01 -10.99
CA ASN A 1135 -24.55 -6.52 -12.37
C ASN A 1135 -25.58 -7.27 -13.22
N LEU A 1136 -26.48 -6.55 -13.88
CA LEU A 1136 -27.61 -7.09 -14.65
C LEU A 1136 -27.71 -6.49 -16.06
N GLU A 1137 -26.67 -5.82 -16.56
CA GLU A 1137 -26.54 -5.31 -17.93
C GLU A 1137 -27.04 -6.32 -18.98
N ARG A 1138 -27.82 -5.85 -19.96
CA ARG A 1138 -28.37 -6.63 -21.09
C ARG A 1138 -29.18 -7.87 -20.72
N ASN A 1139 -29.94 -7.78 -19.63
CA ASN A 1139 -31.02 -8.73 -19.35
C ASN A 1139 -32.36 -8.24 -19.97
N LEU A 1140 -33.43 -9.02 -19.84
CA LEU A 1140 -34.76 -8.72 -20.38
C LEU A 1140 -35.69 -8.15 -19.28
N THR A 1141 -35.12 -7.41 -18.33
CA THR A 1141 -35.76 -7.01 -17.08
C THR A 1141 -36.81 -5.91 -17.20
N GLY A 1142 -37.02 -5.31 -18.38
CA GLY A 1142 -38.14 -4.39 -18.64
C GLY A 1142 -38.27 -3.20 -17.66
N ASP A 1143 -39.35 -2.43 -17.78
CA ASP A 1143 -39.61 -1.30 -16.89
C ASP A 1143 -39.95 -1.74 -15.47
N ASN A 1144 -40.76 -2.80 -15.32
CA ASN A 1144 -41.20 -3.23 -14.00
C ASN A 1144 -40.07 -3.90 -13.22
N GLY A 1145 -39.29 -4.80 -13.84
CA GLY A 1145 -38.14 -5.42 -13.21
C GLY A 1145 -37.10 -4.40 -12.75
N ALA A 1146 -36.82 -3.39 -13.60
CA ALA A 1146 -35.99 -2.24 -13.22
C ALA A 1146 -36.55 -1.51 -11.99
N GLN A 1147 -37.85 -1.23 -11.94
CA GLN A 1147 -38.49 -0.59 -10.78
C GLN A 1147 -38.36 -1.41 -9.49
N VAL A 1148 -38.59 -2.73 -9.51
CA VAL A 1148 -38.54 -3.56 -8.29
C VAL A 1148 -37.11 -3.81 -7.82
N LEU A 1149 -36.18 -4.17 -8.72
CA LEU A 1149 -34.75 -4.28 -8.39
C LEU A 1149 -34.27 -3.01 -7.77
N TYR A 1150 -34.63 -1.90 -8.38
CA TYR A 1150 -34.25 -0.63 -7.85
C TYR A 1150 -34.89 -0.32 -6.47
N LYS A 1151 -36.19 -0.55 -6.28
CA LYS A 1151 -36.87 -0.37 -4.97
C LYS A 1151 -36.22 -1.21 -3.87
N ALA A 1152 -35.61 -2.34 -4.21
CA ALA A 1152 -34.80 -3.14 -3.29
C ALA A 1152 -33.40 -2.60 -3.06
N PHE A 1153 -32.72 -2.14 -4.11
CA PHE A 1153 -31.44 -1.44 -4.00
C PHE A 1153 -31.53 -0.19 -3.14
N LYS A 1154 -32.65 0.54 -3.24
CA LYS A 1154 -32.95 1.66 -2.33
C LYS A 1154 -33.10 1.20 -0.88
N ALA A 1155 -33.51 -0.05 -0.63
CA ALA A 1155 -33.71 -0.58 0.71
C ALA A 1155 -32.43 -1.20 1.32
N ASN A 1156 -31.49 -1.68 0.49
CA ASN A 1156 -30.22 -2.29 0.92
C ASN A 1156 -29.02 -1.34 0.71
N TRP A 1157 -28.19 -1.14 1.73
CA TRP A 1157 -27.09 -0.18 1.75
C TRP A 1157 -25.71 -0.73 1.44
N THR A 1158 -25.57 -2.04 1.30
CA THR A 1158 -24.24 -2.65 1.18
C THR A 1158 -23.75 -2.62 -0.26
N THR A 1159 -24.67 -2.54 -1.22
CA THR A 1159 -24.39 -2.59 -2.66
C THR A 1159 -24.03 -1.21 -3.22
N SER A 1160 -22.80 -1.07 -3.76
CA SER A 1160 -22.20 0.16 -4.26
C SER A 1160 -22.14 0.28 -5.79
N ALA A 1161 -22.48 -0.77 -6.53
CA ALA A 1161 -22.56 -0.71 -7.99
C ALA A 1161 -23.70 -1.59 -8.53
N LEU A 1162 -24.53 -1.01 -9.39
CA LEU A 1162 -25.57 -1.68 -10.16
C LEU A 1162 -25.46 -1.20 -11.61
N ASN A 1163 -25.45 -2.13 -12.56
CA ASN A 1163 -25.39 -1.81 -13.99
C ASN A 1163 -26.55 -2.53 -14.70
N LEU A 1164 -27.32 -1.76 -15.46
CA LEU A 1164 -28.53 -2.21 -16.17
C LEU A 1164 -28.51 -1.78 -17.65
N GLN A 1165 -27.37 -1.36 -18.21
CA GLN A 1165 -27.31 -0.86 -19.60
C GLN A 1165 -27.87 -1.88 -20.60
N ARG A 1166 -28.58 -1.36 -21.61
CA ARG A 1166 -29.13 -2.15 -22.74
C ARG A 1166 -30.04 -3.32 -22.30
N SER A 1167 -30.74 -3.19 -21.17
CA SER A 1167 -31.66 -4.23 -20.63
C SER A 1167 -33.13 -4.10 -21.07
N SER A 1168 -33.37 -3.56 -22.28
CA SER A 1168 -34.72 -3.31 -22.83
C SER A 1168 -35.64 -2.47 -21.92
N ILE A 1169 -35.06 -1.48 -21.24
CA ILE A 1169 -35.77 -0.54 -20.35
C ILE A 1169 -36.29 0.63 -21.18
N GLY A 1170 -37.60 0.88 -21.14
CA GLY A 1170 -38.28 2.00 -21.79
C GLY A 1170 -38.30 3.27 -20.93
N ASP A 1171 -38.95 4.32 -21.43
CA ASP A 1171 -38.89 5.67 -20.84
C ASP A 1171 -39.35 5.71 -19.37
N ASN A 1172 -40.30 4.87 -18.96
CA ASN A 1172 -40.80 4.80 -17.59
C ASN A 1172 -39.83 4.10 -16.63
N GLY A 1173 -39.15 3.04 -17.07
CA GLY A 1173 -38.11 2.39 -16.29
C GLY A 1173 -36.85 3.26 -16.20
N ALA A 1174 -36.53 4.01 -17.26
CA ALA A 1174 -35.47 5.03 -17.27
C ALA A 1174 -35.82 6.23 -16.37
N GLN A 1175 -37.07 6.69 -16.35
CA GLN A 1175 -37.56 7.71 -15.41
C GLN A 1175 -37.40 7.26 -13.97
N VAL A 1176 -37.82 6.03 -13.64
CA VAL A 1176 -37.64 5.47 -12.30
C VAL A 1176 -36.18 5.21 -12.00
N LEU A 1177 -35.30 4.84 -12.94
CA LEU A 1177 -33.84 4.78 -12.71
C LEU A 1177 -33.20 6.17 -12.55
N SER A 1178 -33.78 7.22 -13.14
CA SER A 1178 -33.31 8.61 -12.98
C SER A 1178 -33.73 9.21 -11.62
N GLU A 1179 -34.85 8.78 -11.02
CA GLU A 1179 -35.35 9.20 -9.69
C GLU A 1179 -34.49 8.69 -8.51
N VAL A 1180 -33.38 8.04 -8.83
CA VAL A 1180 -32.92 6.85 -8.14
C VAL A 1180 -31.41 6.79 -8.08
N LEU A 1181 -30.77 7.16 -9.18
CA LEU A 1181 -29.50 7.91 -9.18
C LEU A 1181 -29.54 9.06 -8.17
N LYS A 1182 -30.72 9.69 -8.03
CA LYS A 1182 -30.95 10.73 -7.04
C LYS A 1182 -30.99 10.19 -5.62
N THR A 1183 -31.43 8.95 -5.35
CA THR A 1183 -31.81 8.49 -4.00
C THR A 1183 -30.98 7.39 -3.33
N ASN A 1184 -29.96 6.85 -3.99
CA ASN A 1184 -29.08 5.82 -3.43
C ASN A 1184 -27.62 6.32 -3.34
N SER A 1185 -27.18 6.76 -2.16
CA SER A 1185 -25.84 7.36 -1.97
C SER A 1185 -24.69 6.39 -1.86
N THR A 1186 -24.96 5.09 -1.78
CA THR A 1186 -23.93 4.05 -1.72
C THR A 1186 -23.42 3.69 -3.10
N LEU A 1187 -24.16 4.06 -4.16
CA LEU A 1187 -23.76 3.84 -5.54
C LEU A 1187 -22.59 4.76 -5.94
N THR A 1188 -21.43 4.15 -6.17
CA THR A 1188 -20.26 4.79 -6.76
C THR A 1188 -20.30 4.73 -8.30
N SER A 1189 -21.06 3.79 -8.88
CA SER A 1189 -21.43 3.77 -10.31
C SER A 1189 -22.81 3.14 -10.58
N LEU A 1190 -23.69 3.87 -11.29
CA LEU A 1190 -24.95 3.37 -11.91
C LEU A 1190 -24.81 3.60 -13.41
N ASN A 1191 -24.83 2.51 -14.20
CA ASN A 1191 -24.65 2.57 -15.64
C ASN A 1191 -25.89 2.11 -16.40
#